data_AF-A0A2P8A4K1-F1
#
_entry.id   AF-A0A2P8A4K1-F1
#
_cell.length_a   1.000
_cell.length_b   1.000
_cell.length_c   1.000
_cell.angle_alpha   90.00
_cell.angle_beta   90.00
_cell.angle_gamma   90.00
#
_symmetry.space_group_name_H-M   'P 1'
#
loop_
_entity.id
_entity.type
_entity.pdbx_description
1 polymer ?
#
loop_
_entity_poly.entity_id
_entity_poly.type
_entity_poly.pdbx_seq_one_letter_code
_entity_poly.pdbx_strand_id
1 'polypeptide(L)'
;MWTRSGGRLSFTLSRTSKPHTRSISTNTAKSDTGTLHHLQIGKHTKVIYQGFTGRVATNNARESLEWGTNIVGGVKPGEDGEHLGLPVCPSVRAAVDRLKPDATAIFVPMTGAARAIEEAIEAEIPLIVAVAEHIPVHDILRINEMLRTTKKSRFVGANSPGIIAPLGNCRIGFQPLPIYRPGHVGVIAKSGTLSYEAVGSLTRAGLGQSICIGAGGDVVAGTTLVDGFKALRNDPDTHAIVLVGEVGGSAEEDVAHLIQRYKKMDPNPKPIVALVAGRTAPRGRIMGHAGAFMAPAEGTAQRKYQALQSSGAVMVDHPEQFGPVLKALLHARRSMPQSSAAPTQTSSPFASPQKRGFHSGTRPTFATRRLNQSQTRQLHLTGSTAVDILRPHISDVEFSTKRGKQSNSVEVGISINRVQGRPQTIYRPSALGPNGNRGVAYNLSNGITPRLHSRIVEECQKYNSQEKIQIPDFEQFTPYLRDIYNSLAAFHKAHEAISITAYLSLTSSGIPVLSSPQIHLDDSAFKSAGRQTDLFALRDKAAEDQSSVAAEDSGIVYVTLHPDDPDATIGTLVNGAGLAMNTVDVLSLPPYNGKCANFLDTGGKATSETVKRSFELVLADKRVKVIFVNIFGGLTDCGMIADGVMLAFKEVDMRGVKVVVRLRGTNEEVGQRKIAESGLELEAFDGFEEAAERVVELAGRNGEGEVRAEQ
;
A
#
# COMPACT_ATOMS: atom_id res chain seq x y z
N MET A 1 -14.02 44.24 -66.17
CA MET A 1 -14.39 45.63 -66.51
C MET A 1 -14.39 46.42 -65.22
N TRP A 2 -13.33 47.24 -65.05
CA TRP A 2 -13.13 48.43 -64.17
C TRP A 2 -14.17 48.73 -63.06
N THR A 3 -13.81 48.89 -61.78
CA THR A 3 -13.10 50.05 -61.17
C THR A 3 -12.82 49.72 -59.68
N ARG A 4 -11.60 49.81 -59.12
CA ARG A 4 -10.84 50.96 -58.57
C ARG A 4 -11.62 51.94 -57.65
N SER A 5 -11.30 51.91 -56.36
CA SER A 5 -10.80 53.10 -55.65
C SER A 5 -9.87 52.66 -54.51
N GLY A 6 -8.70 53.29 -54.44
CA GLY A 6 -7.69 53.07 -53.41
C GLY A 6 -7.47 54.35 -52.60
N GLY A 7 -7.14 54.18 -51.33
CA GLY A 7 -6.61 55.22 -50.45
C GLY A 7 -5.40 54.66 -49.71
N ARG A 8 -4.23 55.26 -49.93
CA ARG A 8 -2.99 54.99 -49.19
C ARG A 8 -3.10 55.58 -47.78
N LEU A 9 -2.48 54.93 -46.79
CA LEU A 9 -1.67 55.58 -45.76
C LEU A 9 -0.70 54.57 -45.13
N SER A 10 0.45 55.09 -44.73
CA SER A 10 1.75 54.45 -44.48
C SER A 10 1.79 53.38 -43.39
N PHE A 11 2.41 52.23 -43.69
CA PHE A 11 2.82 51.24 -42.68
C PHE A 11 4.30 51.37 -42.35
N THR A 12 4.58 51.64 -41.08
CA THR A 12 5.88 51.56 -40.43
C THR A 12 6.34 50.11 -40.38
N LEU A 13 7.56 49.84 -40.86
CA LEU A 13 8.22 48.55 -40.73
C LEU A 13 8.55 48.28 -39.25
N SER A 14 7.98 47.20 -38.68
CA SER A 14 8.63 46.47 -37.59
C SER A 14 8.56 44.97 -37.89
N ARG A 15 9.73 44.37 -38.08
CA ARG A 15 9.94 42.95 -38.35
C ARG A 15 10.32 42.31 -37.02
N THR A 16 9.41 41.59 -36.35
CA THR A 16 9.76 40.53 -35.39
C THR A 16 8.66 39.48 -35.36
N SER A 17 8.90 38.33 -35.99
CA SER A 17 8.11 37.11 -35.83
C SER A 17 8.48 36.48 -34.49
N LYS A 18 7.57 36.51 -33.50
CA LYS A 18 7.69 35.69 -32.29
C LYS A 18 7.18 34.28 -32.60
N PRO A 19 7.95 33.21 -32.35
CA PRO A 19 7.40 31.87 -32.34
C PRO A 19 6.54 31.70 -31.08
N HIS A 20 5.34 31.16 -31.25
CA HIS A 20 4.48 30.76 -30.14
C HIS A 20 5.16 29.66 -29.32
N THR A 21 5.78 30.04 -28.21
CA THR A 21 6.17 29.12 -27.14
C THR A 21 4.90 28.63 -26.45
N ARG A 22 4.48 27.39 -26.75
CA ARG A 22 3.54 26.66 -25.88
C ARG A 22 4.23 26.50 -24.52
N SER A 23 3.74 27.23 -23.52
CA SER A 23 4.15 27.03 -22.14
C SER A 23 3.73 25.63 -21.70
N ILE A 24 4.68 24.71 -21.56
CA ILE A 24 4.46 23.44 -20.90
C ILE A 24 4.24 23.75 -19.42
N SER A 25 2.97 23.76 -18.98
CA SER A 25 2.64 23.88 -17.57
C SER A 25 3.22 22.67 -16.83
N THR A 26 4.20 22.91 -15.96
CA THR A 26 4.71 21.92 -15.02
C THR A 26 3.66 21.68 -13.94
N ASN A 27 2.63 20.89 -14.26
CA ASN A 27 1.64 20.49 -13.26
C ASN A 27 2.29 19.47 -12.31
N THR A 28 2.34 19.83 -11.03
CA THR A 28 3.19 19.21 -10.00
C THR A 28 2.53 18.08 -9.23
N ALA A 29 1.50 17.43 -9.75
CA ALA A 29 0.93 16.28 -9.08
C ALA A 29 0.23 15.34 -10.06
N LYS A 30 0.17 14.06 -9.68
CA LYS A 30 -0.82 13.07 -10.11
C LYS A 30 -2.26 13.47 -9.70
N SER A 31 -2.52 14.76 -9.44
CA SER A 31 -3.77 15.32 -8.97
C SER A 31 -4.72 15.68 -10.11
N ASP A 32 -4.58 15.06 -11.28
CA ASP A 32 -5.56 15.27 -12.33
C ASP A 32 -6.87 14.59 -11.88
N THR A 33 -7.77 15.41 -11.34
CA THR A 33 -9.13 15.01 -11.00
C THR A 33 -9.95 14.70 -12.24
N GLY A 34 -9.47 15.08 -13.43
CA GLY A 34 -10.18 14.95 -14.71
C GLY A 34 -10.64 13.53 -15.02
N THR A 35 -9.87 12.52 -14.65
CA THR A 35 -10.20 11.11 -14.92
C THR A 35 -10.74 10.33 -13.72
N LEU A 36 -11.07 11.00 -12.59
CA LEU A 36 -11.65 10.32 -11.43
C LEU A 36 -13.06 9.77 -11.70
N HIS A 37 -13.81 10.39 -12.59
CA HIS A 37 -15.15 9.96 -12.97
C HIS A 37 -15.16 8.56 -13.61
N HIS A 38 -14.05 8.11 -14.22
CA HIS A 38 -13.92 6.75 -14.74
C HIS A 38 -13.96 5.67 -13.65
N LEU A 39 -13.78 6.04 -12.37
CA LEU A 39 -13.95 5.10 -11.25
C LEU A 39 -15.42 4.81 -10.95
N GLN A 40 -16.39 5.60 -11.46
CA GLN A 40 -17.83 5.40 -11.23
C GLN A 40 -18.40 4.35 -12.19
N ILE A 41 -18.02 3.09 -11.99
CA ILE A 41 -18.49 1.97 -12.80
C ILE A 41 -19.95 1.58 -12.49
N GLY A 42 -20.63 0.97 -13.45
CA GLY A 42 -21.98 0.43 -13.27
C GLY A 42 -22.46 -0.36 -14.49
N LYS A 43 -23.77 -0.63 -14.58
CA LYS A 43 -24.38 -1.42 -15.68
C LYS A 43 -24.06 -0.87 -17.07
N HIS A 44 -23.84 0.44 -17.16
CA HIS A 44 -23.53 1.15 -18.39
C HIS A 44 -22.08 0.90 -18.87
N THR A 45 -21.17 0.48 -17.99
CA THR A 45 -19.75 0.34 -18.27
C THR A 45 -19.48 -0.90 -19.13
N LYS A 46 -19.06 -0.71 -20.39
CA LYS A 46 -18.65 -1.81 -21.27
C LYS A 46 -17.22 -2.24 -20.97
N VAL A 47 -17.03 -3.52 -20.64
CA VAL A 47 -15.74 -4.06 -20.20
C VAL A 47 -15.19 -5.03 -21.24
N ILE A 48 -13.92 -4.87 -21.60
CA ILE A 48 -13.14 -5.91 -22.29
C ILE A 48 -12.15 -6.60 -21.36
N TYR A 49 -11.76 -7.82 -21.67
CA TYR A 49 -10.72 -8.56 -20.94
C TYR A 49 -9.45 -8.69 -21.78
N GLN A 50 -8.30 -8.25 -21.27
CA GLN A 50 -7.01 -8.58 -21.85
C GLN A 50 -6.47 -9.87 -21.24
N GLY A 51 -6.06 -10.82 -22.09
CA GLY A 51 -5.79 -12.20 -21.68
C GLY A 51 -7.07 -13.05 -21.60
N PHE A 52 -8.09 -12.71 -22.38
CA PHE A 52 -9.47 -13.19 -22.22
C PHE A 52 -9.62 -14.72 -22.21
N THR A 53 -8.86 -15.42 -23.05
CA THR A 53 -8.92 -16.88 -23.18
C THR A 53 -8.07 -17.62 -22.13
N GLY A 54 -7.35 -16.89 -21.27
CA GLY A 54 -6.57 -17.48 -20.18
C GLY A 54 -7.47 -18.09 -19.11
N ARG A 55 -7.03 -19.17 -18.45
CA ARG A 55 -7.83 -19.89 -17.44
C ARG A 55 -8.40 -18.98 -16.34
N VAL A 56 -7.54 -18.13 -15.75
CA VAL A 56 -7.94 -17.22 -14.67
C VAL A 56 -8.90 -16.14 -15.17
N ALA A 57 -8.61 -15.55 -16.34
CA ALA A 57 -9.47 -14.54 -16.97
C ALA A 57 -10.84 -15.11 -17.30
N THR A 58 -10.89 -16.33 -17.85
CA THR A 58 -12.11 -17.02 -18.23
C THR A 58 -13.02 -17.24 -17.02
N ASN A 59 -12.48 -17.74 -15.91
CA ASN A 59 -13.28 -17.97 -14.70
C ASN A 59 -13.82 -16.66 -14.13
N ASN A 60 -12.98 -15.61 -14.05
CA ASN A 60 -13.41 -14.30 -13.56
C ASN A 60 -14.43 -13.62 -14.50
N ALA A 61 -14.28 -13.79 -15.82
CA ALA A 61 -15.23 -13.26 -16.79
C ALA A 61 -16.60 -13.96 -16.66
N ARG A 62 -16.63 -15.29 -16.45
CA ARG A 62 -17.89 -16.03 -16.19
C ARG A 62 -18.60 -15.52 -14.94
N GLU A 63 -17.90 -15.47 -13.80
CA GLU A 63 -18.47 -14.93 -12.55
C GLU A 63 -18.95 -13.49 -12.72
N SER A 64 -18.20 -12.67 -13.46
CA SER A 64 -18.55 -11.26 -13.68
C SER A 64 -19.76 -11.09 -14.62
N LEU A 65 -19.92 -11.98 -15.62
CA LEU A 65 -21.13 -12.06 -16.45
C LEU A 65 -22.34 -12.45 -15.61
N GLU A 66 -22.20 -13.49 -14.77
CA GLU A 66 -23.25 -13.94 -13.85
C GLU A 66 -23.65 -12.84 -12.84
N TRP A 67 -22.68 -12.04 -12.40
CA TRP A 67 -22.94 -10.86 -11.56
C TRP A 67 -23.73 -9.75 -12.28
N GLY A 68 -23.72 -9.73 -13.61
CA GLY A 68 -24.39 -8.72 -14.45
C GLY A 68 -23.46 -7.66 -15.03
N THR A 69 -22.15 -7.88 -15.02
CA THR A 69 -21.18 -6.98 -15.66
C THR A 69 -21.36 -7.01 -17.18
N ASN A 70 -21.40 -5.84 -17.81
CA ASN A 70 -21.52 -5.69 -19.26
C ASN A 70 -20.18 -5.97 -19.96
N ILE A 71 -19.78 -7.24 -20.03
CA ILE A 71 -18.59 -7.67 -20.77
C ILE A 71 -18.94 -7.74 -22.25
N VAL A 72 -18.18 -7.02 -23.08
CA VAL A 72 -18.45 -6.90 -24.52
C VAL A 72 -17.48 -7.68 -25.40
N GLY A 73 -16.46 -8.30 -24.80
CA GLY A 73 -15.46 -9.10 -25.52
C GLY A 73 -14.11 -9.12 -24.79
N GLY A 74 -13.07 -9.46 -25.52
CA GLY A 74 -11.71 -9.43 -24.99
C GLY A 74 -10.63 -9.45 -26.05
N VAL A 75 -9.38 -9.49 -25.60
CA VAL A 75 -8.19 -9.37 -26.44
C VAL A 75 -7.30 -10.58 -26.23
N LYS A 76 -6.82 -11.13 -27.34
CA LYS A 76 -5.73 -12.09 -27.40
C LYS A 76 -4.78 -11.67 -28.54
N PRO A 77 -3.51 -11.33 -28.24
CA PRO A 77 -2.60 -10.78 -29.24
C PRO A 77 -2.52 -11.63 -30.51
N GLY A 78 -2.82 -11.02 -31.66
CA GLY A 78 -2.74 -11.65 -32.97
C GLY A 78 -3.89 -12.59 -33.35
N GLU A 79 -4.91 -12.75 -32.49
CA GLU A 79 -6.03 -13.66 -32.73
C GLU A 79 -7.38 -12.93 -32.79
N ASP A 80 -8.21 -13.26 -33.77
CA ASP A 80 -9.61 -12.85 -33.87
C ASP A 80 -10.50 -14.11 -33.75
N GLY A 81 -11.65 -14.00 -33.09
CA GLY A 81 -12.51 -15.16 -32.85
C GLY A 81 -13.58 -14.89 -31.79
N GLU A 82 -13.94 -15.95 -31.05
CA GLU A 82 -14.99 -15.91 -30.04
C GLU A 82 -14.57 -16.70 -28.80
N HIS A 83 -14.96 -16.21 -27.62
CA HIS A 83 -14.79 -16.91 -26.34
C HIS A 83 -15.92 -16.50 -25.40
N LEU A 84 -16.51 -17.46 -24.68
CA LEU A 84 -17.69 -17.23 -23.83
C LEU A 84 -18.88 -16.58 -24.56
N GLY A 85 -19.06 -16.84 -25.86
CA GLY A 85 -20.12 -16.20 -26.65
C GLY A 85 -19.82 -14.75 -27.04
N LEU A 86 -18.60 -14.26 -26.81
CA LEU A 86 -18.22 -12.85 -27.01
C LEU A 86 -16.99 -12.71 -27.93
N PRO A 87 -16.88 -11.59 -28.67
CA PRO A 87 -15.78 -11.40 -29.62
C PRO A 87 -14.39 -11.33 -28.95
N VAL A 88 -13.42 -12.02 -29.54
CA VAL A 88 -11.98 -11.92 -29.25
C VAL A 88 -11.34 -11.05 -30.33
N CYS A 89 -10.63 -9.99 -29.93
CA CYS A 89 -9.93 -9.07 -30.83
C CYS A 89 -8.41 -9.32 -30.82
N PRO A 90 -7.71 -9.08 -31.95
CA PRO A 90 -6.27 -9.31 -32.04
C PRO A 90 -5.43 -8.25 -31.31
N SER A 91 -6.01 -7.11 -30.93
CA SER A 91 -5.37 -6.04 -30.16
C SER A 91 -6.41 -5.20 -29.41
N VAL A 92 -5.96 -4.42 -28.42
CA VAL A 92 -6.83 -3.46 -27.70
C VAL A 92 -7.35 -2.39 -28.66
N ARG A 93 -6.55 -1.94 -29.63
CA ARG A 93 -7.02 -0.98 -30.64
C ARG A 93 -8.19 -1.54 -31.45
N ALA A 94 -8.07 -2.78 -31.94
CA ALA A 94 -9.15 -3.44 -32.67
C ALA A 94 -10.41 -3.60 -31.80
N ALA A 95 -10.25 -3.88 -30.50
CA ALA A 95 -11.36 -3.91 -29.55
C ALA A 95 -11.99 -2.52 -29.36
N VAL A 96 -11.21 -1.44 -29.33
CA VAL A 96 -11.74 -0.07 -29.27
C VAL A 96 -12.58 0.25 -30.51
N ASP A 97 -12.06 -0.06 -31.69
CA ASP A 97 -12.75 0.24 -32.96
C ASP A 97 -14.05 -0.55 -33.10
N ARG A 98 -14.05 -1.83 -32.69
CA ARG A 98 -15.19 -2.76 -32.83
C ARG A 98 -16.20 -2.66 -31.69
N LEU A 99 -15.73 -2.61 -30.44
CA LEU A 99 -16.55 -2.82 -29.23
C LEU A 99 -16.74 -1.53 -28.42
N LYS A 100 -15.90 -0.51 -28.64
CA LYS A 100 -15.94 0.80 -27.96
C LYS A 100 -16.04 0.65 -26.44
N PRO A 101 -15.12 -0.06 -25.78
CA PRO A 101 -15.20 -0.32 -24.35
C PRO A 101 -14.90 0.93 -23.52
N ASP A 102 -15.54 1.00 -22.34
CA ASP A 102 -15.28 2.04 -21.35
C ASP A 102 -14.19 1.60 -20.36
N ALA A 103 -13.96 0.28 -20.24
CA ALA A 103 -12.98 -0.26 -19.33
C ALA A 103 -12.31 -1.54 -19.87
N THR A 104 -11.12 -1.85 -19.34
CA THR A 104 -10.44 -3.13 -19.54
C THR A 104 -10.05 -3.77 -18.21
N ALA A 105 -10.31 -5.06 -18.08
CA ALA A 105 -9.74 -5.92 -17.04
C ALA A 105 -8.50 -6.64 -17.59
N ILE A 106 -7.35 -6.50 -16.93
CA ILE A 106 -6.09 -7.09 -17.38
C ILE A 106 -5.74 -8.29 -16.50
N PHE A 107 -5.96 -9.49 -17.04
CA PHE A 107 -5.60 -10.78 -16.44
C PHE A 107 -4.37 -11.39 -17.14
N VAL A 108 -3.41 -10.55 -17.48
CA VAL A 108 -2.12 -10.93 -18.07
C VAL A 108 -1.11 -11.15 -16.93
N PRO A 109 -0.30 -12.23 -16.93
CA PRO A 109 0.72 -12.48 -15.90
C PRO A 109 1.77 -11.36 -15.79
N MET A 110 2.52 -11.36 -14.69
CA MET A 110 3.56 -10.37 -14.36
C MET A 110 4.56 -10.09 -15.49
N THR A 111 4.90 -11.09 -16.31
CA THR A 111 5.84 -10.97 -17.44
C THR A 111 5.32 -10.10 -18.59
N GLY A 112 4.00 -9.97 -18.74
CA GLY A 112 3.35 -9.22 -19.83
C GLY A 112 2.44 -8.08 -19.36
N ALA A 113 2.14 -7.98 -18.07
CA ALA A 113 1.16 -7.05 -17.53
C ALA A 113 1.50 -5.59 -17.80
N ALA A 114 2.77 -5.20 -17.70
CA ALA A 114 3.20 -3.82 -18.01
C ALA A 114 2.86 -3.42 -19.45
N ARG A 115 3.18 -4.29 -20.43
CA ARG A 115 2.87 -4.06 -21.84
C ARG A 115 1.37 -4.00 -22.12
N ALA A 116 0.57 -4.83 -21.45
CA ALA A 116 -0.89 -4.81 -21.57
C ALA A 116 -1.51 -3.49 -21.03
N ILE A 117 -0.94 -2.94 -19.95
CA ILE A 117 -1.34 -1.64 -19.42
C ILE A 117 -0.96 -0.53 -20.41
N GLU A 118 0.25 -0.58 -20.96
CA GLU A 118 0.74 0.38 -21.96
C GLU A 118 -0.13 0.39 -23.22
N GLU A 119 -0.46 -0.79 -23.75
CA GLU A 119 -1.35 -0.94 -24.92
C GLU A 119 -2.72 -0.32 -24.66
N ALA A 120 -3.28 -0.49 -23.46
CA ALA A 120 -4.55 0.12 -23.09
C ALA A 120 -4.49 1.64 -22.93
N ILE A 121 -3.37 2.19 -22.43
CA ILE A 121 -3.15 3.63 -22.36
C ILE A 121 -3.04 4.22 -23.77
N GLU A 122 -2.27 3.59 -24.65
CA GLU A 122 -2.12 4.00 -26.05
C GLU A 122 -3.46 3.93 -26.80
N ALA A 123 -4.28 2.92 -26.49
CA ALA A 123 -5.64 2.77 -27.00
C ALA A 123 -6.65 3.79 -26.44
N GLU A 124 -6.25 4.62 -25.47
CA GLU A 124 -7.10 5.58 -24.75
C GLU A 124 -8.31 4.94 -24.04
N ILE A 125 -8.16 3.71 -23.53
CA ILE A 125 -9.20 3.05 -22.73
C ILE A 125 -9.48 3.91 -21.48
N PRO A 126 -10.74 4.29 -21.20
CA PRO A 126 -11.04 5.20 -20.09
C PRO A 126 -10.66 4.66 -18.70
N LEU A 127 -10.99 3.40 -18.41
CA LEU A 127 -10.59 2.73 -17.16
C LEU A 127 -9.78 1.46 -17.42
N ILE A 128 -8.60 1.40 -16.83
CA ILE A 128 -7.67 0.25 -16.94
C ILE A 128 -7.55 -0.36 -15.54
N VAL A 129 -7.87 -1.64 -15.41
CA VAL A 129 -7.78 -2.36 -14.13
C VAL A 129 -6.85 -3.55 -14.29
N ALA A 130 -5.69 -3.52 -13.66
CA ALA A 130 -4.75 -4.64 -13.68
C ALA A 130 -4.66 -5.33 -12.33
N VAL A 131 -4.69 -6.66 -12.36
CA VAL A 131 -4.75 -7.50 -11.16
C VAL A 131 -3.42 -8.19 -10.86
N ALA A 132 -2.49 -8.21 -11.82
CA ALA A 132 -1.22 -8.91 -11.69
C ALA A 132 -0.38 -8.35 -10.55
N GLU A 133 0.22 -9.26 -9.79
CA GLU A 133 1.20 -8.96 -8.74
C GLU A 133 2.62 -9.06 -9.31
N HIS A 134 3.61 -8.53 -8.59
CA HIS A 134 5.03 -8.61 -8.95
C HIS A 134 5.38 -7.98 -10.30
N ILE A 135 4.70 -6.89 -10.67
CA ILE A 135 5.15 -6.04 -11.77
C ILE A 135 6.33 -5.21 -11.27
N PRO A 136 7.46 -5.14 -12.00
CA PRO A 136 8.58 -4.35 -11.56
C PRO A 136 8.22 -2.87 -11.35
N VAL A 137 8.73 -2.29 -10.27
CA VAL A 137 8.41 -0.93 -9.81
C VAL A 137 8.76 0.11 -10.88
N HIS A 138 9.86 -0.06 -11.60
CA HIS A 138 10.26 0.86 -12.68
C HIS A 138 9.34 0.80 -13.90
N ASP A 139 8.72 -0.34 -14.18
CA ASP A 139 7.68 -0.44 -15.20
C ASP A 139 6.41 0.32 -14.77
N ILE A 140 6.02 0.21 -13.49
CA ILE A 140 4.92 1.01 -12.95
C ILE A 140 5.25 2.51 -12.94
N LEU A 141 6.48 2.92 -12.64
CA LEU A 141 6.90 4.33 -12.72
C LEU A 141 6.80 4.87 -14.16
N ARG A 142 7.20 4.08 -15.15
CA ARG A 142 7.06 4.41 -16.58
C ARG A 142 5.59 4.51 -16.99
N ILE A 143 4.75 3.58 -16.58
CA ILE A 143 3.29 3.63 -16.78
C ILE A 143 2.70 4.91 -16.16
N ASN A 144 3.13 5.30 -14.97
CA ASN A 144 2.70 6.54 -14.34
C ASN A 144 3.15 7.79 -15.11
N GLU A 145 4.30 7.75 -15.79
CA GLU A 145 4.71 8.82 -16.72
C GLU A 145 3.81 8.87 -17.95
N MET A 146 3.47 7.73 -18.56
CA MET A 146 2.54 7.67 -19.69
C MET A 146 1.15 8.19 -19.31
N LEU A 147 0.62 7.81 -18.16
CA LEU A 147 -0.68 8.32 -17.68
C LEU A 147 -0.69 9.85 -17.50
N ARG A 148 0.47 10.49 -17.26
CA ARG A 148 0.57 11.95 -17.16
C ARG A 148 0.56 12.66 -18.51
N THR A 149 0.78 11.95 -19.62
CA THR A 149 0.76 12.55 -20.97
C THR A 149 -0.64 12.54 -21.59
N THR A 150 -1.60 11.80 -20.99
CA THR A 150 -2.99 11.70 -21.43
C THR A 150 -3.97 12.14 -20.35
N LYS A 151 -5.18 12.52 -20.77
CA LYS A 151 -6.33 12.81 -19.89
C LYS A 151 -7.49 11.85 -20.12
N LYS A 152 -7.24 10.75 -20.82
CA LYS A 152 -8.28 9.79 -21.22
C LYS A 152 -8.36 8.60 -20.29
N SER A 153 -7.22 8.13 -19.79
CA SER A 153 -7.16 6.87 -19.05
C SER A 153 -6.96 7.09 -17.55
N ARG A 154 -7.63 6.24 -16.76
CA ARG A 154 -7.38 6.03 -15.33
C ARG A 154 -6.93 4.60 -15.12
N PHE A 155 -5.94 4.40 -14.26
CA PHE A 155 -5.40 3.07 -13.94
C PHE A 155 -5.69 2.69 -12.48
N VAL A 156 -6.27 1.52 -12.24
CA VAL A 156 -6.48 0.89 -10.94
C VAL A 156 -5.61 -0.36 -10.84
N GLY A 157 -4.92 -0.53 -9.71
CA GLY A 157 -3.87 -1.52 -9.53
C GLY A 157 -2.47 -0.98 -9.87
N ALA A 158 -1.48 -1.81 -10.17
CA ALA A 158 -1.54 -3.28 -10.20
C ALA A 158 -1.63 -3.87 -8.78
N ASN A 159 -1.46 -5.19 -8.64
CA ASN A 159 -1.54 -5.88 -7.35
C ASN A 159 -2.77 -5.47 -6.54
N SER A 160 -3.92 -5.50 -7.20
CA SER A 160 -5.19 -5.02 -6.65
C SER A 160 -6.29 -6.02 -6.99
N PRO A 161 -7.26 -6.23 -6.07
CA PRO A 161 -8.46 -7.00 -6.38
C PRO A 161 -9.31 -6.37 -7.48
N GLY A 162 -9.06 -5.10 -7.83
CA GLY A 162 -9.77 -4.34 -8.84
C GLY A 162 -10.82 -3.41 -8.24
N ILE A 163 -11.90 -3.17 -8.98
CA ILE A 163 -13.00 -2.30 -8.59
C ILE A 163 -14.35 -3.02 -8.77
N ILE A 164 -15.27 -2.85 -7.83
CA ILE A 164 -16.61 -3.45 -7.87
C ILE A 164 -17.64 -2.45 -7.36
N ALA A 165 -18.76 -2.31 -8.07
CA ALA A 165 -19.90 -1.50 -7.67
C ALA A 165 -21.13 -2.41 -7.52
N PRO A 166 -21.45 -2.86 -6.29
CA PRO A 166 -22.63 -3.69 -6.06
C PRO A 166 -23.96 -3.00 -6.42
N LEU A 167 -24.09 -1.69 -6.18
CA LEU A 167 -25.26 -0.92 -6.66
C LEU A 167 -25.39 -0.95 -8.19
N GLY A 168 -24.25 -0.97 -8.89
CA GLY A 168 -24.18 -0.90 -10.34
C GLY A 168 -24.10 -2.27 -11.02
N ASN A 169 -24.16 -3.39 -10.30
CA ASN A 169 -23.92 -4.75 -10.82
C ASN A 169 -22.69 -4.85 -11.74
N CYS A 170 -21.61 -4.14 -11.40
CA CYS A 170 -20.40 -4.11 -12.22
C CYS A 170 -19.20 -4.56 -11.38
N ARG A 171 -18.46 -5.56 -11.88
CA ARG A 171 -17.21 -6.05 -11.29
C ARG A 171 -16.11 -6.04 -12.36
N ILE A 172 -15.00 -5.40 -12.03
CA ILE A 172 -13.78 -5.42 -12.85
C ILE A 172 -12.63 -5.83 -11.92
N GLY A 173 -12.31 -7.12 -11.92
CA GLY A 173 -11.35 -7.69 -10.99
C GLY A 173 -11.76 -9.08 -10.49
N PHE A 174 -11.19 -9.49 -9.36
CA PHE A 174 -11.34 -10.83 -8.81
C PHE A 174 -12.00 -10.89 -7.43
N GLN A 175 -12.79 -9.88 -7.05
CA GLN A 175 -13.43 -9.80 -5.73
C GLN A 175 -14.37 -10.99 -5.45
N PRO A 176 -14.36 -11.60 -4.25
CA PRO A 176 -15.24 -12.72 -3.93
C PRO A 176 -16.70 -12.27 -3.77
N LEU A 177 -17.56 -12.57 -4.75
CA LEU A 177 -18.94 -12.05 -4.81
C LEU A 177 -19.84 -12.36 -3.60
N PRO A 178 -19.78 -13.53 -2.93
CA PRO A 178 -20.77 -13.90 -1.92
C PRO A 178 -20.92 -12.89 -0.76
N ILE A 179 -19.86 -12.14 -0.44
CA ILE A 179 -19.84 -11.17 0.66
C ILE A 179 -20.31 -9.76 0.27
N TYR A 180 -20.53 -9.48 -1.02
CA TYR A 180 -20.94 -8.15 -1.50
C TYR A 180 -22.46 -8.02 -1.58
N ARG A 181 -23.00 -6.88 -1.14
CA ARG A 181 -24.43 -6.55 -1.28
C ARG A 181 -24.60 -5.08 -1.66
N PRO A 182 -25.58 -4.72 -2.51
CA PRO A 182 -25.90 -3.32 -2.79
C PRO A 182 -26.15 -2.53 -1.50
N GLY A 183 -25.58 -1.33 -1.39
CA GLY A 183 -25.74 -0.45 -0.24
C GLY A 183 -25.04 0.89 -0.47
N HIS A 184 -24.81 1.66 0.60
CA HIS A 184 -24.36 3.06 0.48
C HIS A 184 -23.03 3.34 1.18
N VAL A 185 -22.21 2.31 1.40
CA VAL A 185 -20.86 2.47 1.97
C VAL A 185 -19.82 2.30 0.88
N GLY A 186 -19.01 3.33 0.68
CA GLY A 186 -17.86 3.29 -0.23
C GLY A 186 -16.63 2.76 0.48
N VAL A 187 -15.86 1.89 -0.16
CA VAL A 187 -14.64 1.29 0.41
C VAL A 187 -13.43 1.62 -0.49
N ILE A 188 -12.34 2.12 0.10
CA ILE A 188 -11.05 2.28 -0.56
C ILE A 188 -9.97 1.61 0.29
N ALA A 189 -9.25 0.65 -0.29
CA ALA A 189 -8.34 -0.20 0.46
C ALA A 189 -7.05 -0.51 -0.31
N LYS A 190 -5.91 -0.54 0.38
CA LYS A 190 -4.64 -1.07 -0.18
C LYS A 190 -4.63 -2.61 -0.19
N SER A 191 -5.10 -3.23 0.89
CA SER A 191 -5.12 -4.68 1.06
C SER A 191 -6.43 -5.31 0.58
N GLY A 192 -6.32 -6.40 -0.20
CA GLY A 192 -7.46 -7.22 -0.62
C GLY A 192 -8.16 -7.91 0.56
N THR A 193 -7.45 -8.73 1.35
CA THR A 193 -8.07 -9.50 2.44
C THR A 193 -8.69 -8.61 3.53
N LEU A 194 -8.02 -7.54 3.95
CA LEU A 194 -8.64 -6.57 4.88
C LEU A 194 -9.88 -5.91 4.28
N SER A 195 -9.88 -5.62 2.97
CA SER A 195 -11.06 -5.06 2.31
C SER A 195 -12.22 -6.05 2.28
N TYR A 196 -11.95 -7.33 2.07
CA TYR A 196 -12.98 -8.37 2.06
C TYR A 196 -13.59 -8.56 3.44
N GLU A 197 -12.77 -8.51 4.48
CA GLU A 197 -13.29 -8.61 5.84
C GLU A 197 -14.10 -7.37 6.26
N ALA A 198 -13.66 -6.17 5.86
CA ALA A 198 -14.43 -4.95 6.04
C ALA A 198 -15.78 -5.04 5.29
N VAL A 199 -15.78 -5.47 4.03
CA VAL A 199 -16.99 -5.71 3.24
C VAL A 199 -17.91 -6.73 3.91
N GLY A 200 -17.37 -7.86 4.38
CA GLY A 200 -18.12 -8.86 5.12
C GLY A 200 -18.77 -8.31 6.39
N SER A 201 -18.03 -7.49 7.16
CA SER A 201 -18.56 -6.80 8.34
C SER A 201 -19.71 -5.85 7.98
N LEU A 202 -19.56 -5.04 6.93
CA LEU A 202 -20.61 -4.14 6.44
C LEU A 202 -21.87 -4.90 6.00
N THR A 203 -21.70 -6.01 5.30
CA THR A 203 -22.80 -6.85 4.82
C THR A 203 -23.54 -7.50 5.99
N ARG A 204 -22.84 -8.07 6.97
CA ARG A 204 -23.45 -8.62 8.19
C ARG A 204 -24.20 -7.56 9.01
N ALA A 205 -23.71 -6.32 9.02
CA ALA A 205 -24.40 -5.21 9.68
C ALA A 205 -25.66 -4.73 8.92
N GLY A 206 -25.88 -5.18 7.68
CA GLY A 206 -26.99 -4.78 6.82
C GLY A 206 -26.79 -3.45 6.10
N LEU A 207 -25.54 -2.99 5.93
CA LEU A 207 -25.22 -1.70 5.32
C LEU A 207 -24.99 -1.79 3.80
N GLY A 208 -24.40 -2.90 3.34
CA GLY A 208 -23.99 -3.08 1.94
C GLY A 208 -22.95 -2.07 1.46
N GLN A 209 -22.61 -2.11 0.18
CA GLN A 209 -21.58 -1.26 -0.43
C GLN A 209 -22.07 -0.57 -1.69
N SER A 210 -21.67 0.70 -1.88
CA SER A 210 -21.91 1.46 -3.11
C SER A 210 -20.88 1.06 -4.16
N ILE A 211 -19.61 1.33 -3.84
CA ILE A 211 -18.45 0.99 -4.66
C ILE A 211 -17.24 0.68 -3.77
N CYS A 212 -16.48 -0.35 -4.16
CA CYS A 212 -15.26 -0.78 -3.49
C CYS A 212 -14.09 -0.71 -4.48
N ILE A 213 -13.06 0.04 -4.12
CA ILE A 213 -11.88 0.30 -4.95
C ILE A 213 -10.65 -0.30 -4.24
N GLY A 214 -10.00 -1.27 -4.87
CA GLY A 214 -8.68 -1.74 -4.48
C GLY A 214 -7.61 -0.81 -5.04
N ALA A 215 -6.92 -0.06 -4.20
CA ALA A 215 -5.73 0.71 -4.59
C ALA A 215 -4.57 -0.22 -4.97
N GLY A 216 -4.46 -1.35 -4.26
CA GLY A 216 -3.41 -2.35 -4.41
C GLY A 216 -2.25 -2.20 -3.43
N GLY A 217 -1.47 -3.27 -3.29
CA GLY A 217 -0.36 -3.40 -2.34
C GLY A 217 1.02 -3.01 -2.87
N ASP A 218 1.13 -2.57 -4.13
CA ASP A 218 2.43 -2.21 -4.71
C ASP A 218 3.01 -0.90 -4.15
N VAL A 219 4.32 -0.71 -4.33
CA VAL A 219 5.03 0.52 -3.94
C VAL A 219 4.40 1.76 -4.58
N VAL A 220 3.94 1.64 -5.83
CA VAL A 220 3.26 2.70 -6.56
C VAL A 220 1.93 2.16 -7.09
N ALA A 221 0.83 2.73 -6.61
CA ALA A 221 -0.50 2.41 -7.13
C ALA A 221 -0.87 3.32 -8.31
N GLY A 222 -1.63 2.83 -9.29
CA GLY A 222 -2.26 3.63 -10.35
C GLY A 222 -3.28 4.62 -9.79
N THR A 223 -4.20 4.11 -8.96
CA THR A 223 -5.19 4.88 -8.20
C THR A 223 -4.85 4.77 -6.72
N THR A 224 -4.58 5.90 -6.08
CA THR A 224 -4.14 5.94 -4.67
C THR A 224 -5.33 6.00 -3.71
N LEU A 225 -5.08 5.80 -2.40
CA LEU A 225 -6.09 6.08 -1.36
C LEU A 225 -6.63 7.53 -1.46
N VAL A 226 -5.77 8.47 -1.86
CA VAL A 226 -6.13 9.88 -2.07
C VAL A 226 -7.14 10.03 -3.22
N ASP A 227 -6.93 9.32 -4.31
CA ASP A 227 -7.82 9.35 -5.48
C ASP A 227 -9.15 8.67 -5.16
N GLY A 228 -9.12 7.49 -4.53
CA GLY A 228 -10.32 6.78 -4.11
C GLY A 228 -11.15 7.58 -3.11
N PHE A 229 -10.53 8.22 -2.11
CA PHE A 229 -11.24 9.12 -1.19
C PHE A 229 -11.94 10.28 -1.93
N LYS A 230 -11.26 10.90 -2.91
CA LYS A 230 -11.87 11.97 -3.73
C LYS A 230 -13.03 11.47 -4.58
N ALA A 231 -12.96 10.25 -5.11
CA ALA A 231 -14.07 9.66 -5.85
C ALA A 231 -15.27 9.40 -4.92
N LEU A 232 -15.04 8.69 -3.81
CA LEU A 232 -16.09 8.31 -2.86
C LEU A 232 -16.76 9.50 -2.17
N ARG A 233 -16.00 10.55 -1.84
CA ARG A 233 -16.59 11.76 -1.24
C ARG A 233 -17.51 12.48 -2.23
N ASN A 234 -17.21 12.43 -3.53
CA ASN A 234 -17.97 13.11 -4.58
C ASN A 234 -19.12 12.26 -5.13
N ASP A 235 -19.12 10.95 -4.84
CA ASP A 235 -20.13 10.01 -5.32
C ASP A 235 -21.47 10.18 -4.57
N PRO A 236 -22.57 10.55 -5.24
CA PRO A 236 -23.85 10.80 -4.57
C PRO A 236 -24.43 9.54 -3.91
N ASP A 237 -24.14 8.35 -4.43
CA ASP A 237 -24.66 7.08 -3.90
C ASP A 237 -23.89 6.57 -2.66
N THR A 238 -22.75 7.20 -2.36
CA THR A 238 -21.94 6.88 -1.19
C THR A 238 -22.33 7.78 -0.02
N HIS A 239 -22.89 7.21 1.05
CA HIS A 239 -23.30 7.93 2.26
C HIS A 239 -22.29 7.86 3.39
N ALA A 240 -21.40 6.86 3.40
CA ALA A 240 -20.28 6.73 4.33
C ALA A 240 -19.06 6.10 3.66
N ILE A 241 -17.88 6.32 4.21
CA ILE A 241 -16.60 5.90 3.62
C ILE A 241 -15.81 5.04 4.60
N VAL A 242 -15.35 3.89 4.13
CA VAL A 242 -14.34 3.05 4.77
C VAL A 242 -13.00 3.26 4.09
N LEU A 243 -11.97 3.55 4.88
CA LEU A 243 -10.59 3.67 4.42
C LEU A 243 -9.70 2.62 5.09
N VAL A 244 -9.07 1.76 4.30
CA VAL A 244 -8.15 0.73 4.80
C VAL A 244 -6.75 1.01 4.28
N GLY A 245 -5.90 1.52 5.17
CA GLY A 245 -4.49 1.80 4.91
C GLY A 245 -3.55 0.77 5.55
N GLU A 246 -2.26 0.95 5.28
CA GLU A 246 -1.18 0.12 5.82
C GLU A 246 0.14 0.91 5.90
N VAL A 247 1.16 0.30 6.48
CA VAL A 247 2.53 0.84 6.51
C VAL A 247 3.06 1.15 5.10
N GLY A 248 3.90 2.18 4.96
CA GLY A 248 4.53 2.58 3.70
C GLY A 248 3.84 3.71 2.93
N GLY A 249 4.61 4.70 2.48
CA GLY A 249 4.12 5.92 1.83
C GLY A 249 3.42 6.90 2.77
N SER A 250 2.83 7.96 2.21
CA SER A 250 2.15 9.05 2.94
C SER A 250 0.66 9.18 2.64
N ALA A 251 0.08 8.27 1.84
CA ALA A 251 -1.26 8.43 1.28
C ALA A 251 -2.34 8.66 2.36
N GLU A 252 -2.24 7.96 3.49
CA GLU A 252 -3.15 8.10 4.63
C GLU A 252 -3.07 9.48 5.30
N GLU A 253 -1.86 10.05 5.42
CA GLU A 253 -1.65 11.42 5.93
C GLU A 253 -2.21 12.46 4.96
N ASP A 254 -2.02 12.24 3.65
CA ASP A 254 -2.58 13.10 2.61
C ASP A 254 -4.12 13.07 2.62
N VAL A 255 -4.72 11.88 2.84
CA VAL A 255 -6.17 11.79 3.05
C VAL A 255 -6.59 12.51 4.33
N ALA A 256 -5.88 12.36 5.45
CA ALA A 256 -6.18 13.08 6.68
C ALA A 256 -6.26 14.61 6.48
N HIS A 257 -5.33 15.18 5.72
CA HIS A 257 -5.37 16.60 5.34
C HIS A 257 -6.60 16.94 4.49
N LEU A 258 -7.01 16.06 3.56
CA LEU A 258 -8.22 16.26 2.75
C LEU A 258 -9.49 16.13 3.57
N ILE A 259 -9.55 15.24 4.56
CA ILE A 259 -10.68 15.11 5.49
C ILE A 259 -10.86 16.40 6.28
N GLN A 260 -9.78 16.95 6.84
CA GLN A 260 -9.84 18.22 7.58
C GLN A 260 -10.40 19.36 6.71
N ARG A 261 -9.97 19.46 5.44
CA ARG A 261 -10.51 20.45 4.51
C ARG A 261 -11.97 20.16 4.17
N TYR A 262 -12.32 18.91 3.91
CA TYR A 262 -13.68 18.49 3.58
C TYR A 262 -14.66 18.88 4.68
N LYS A 263 -14.35 18.56 5.94
CA LYS A 263 -15.19 18.90 7.11
C LYS A 263 -15.33 20.40 7.36
N LYS A 264 -14.39 21.22 6.87
CA LYS A 264 -14.48 22.69 6.96
C LYS A 264 -15.35 23.30 5.86
N MET A 265 -15.42 22.64 4.70
CA MET A 265 -16.11 23.17 3.51
C MET A 265 -17.54 22.62 3.36
N ASP A 266 -17.79 21.41 3.84
CA ASP A 266 -19.09 20.75 3.75
C ASP A 266 -19.75 20.76 5.14
N PRO A 267 -20.97 21.33 5.29
CA PRO A 267 -21.69 21.34 6.57
C PRO A 267 -22.17 19.95 7.00
N ASN A 268 -22.25 18.98 6.09
CA ASN A 268 -22.66 17.60 6.37
C ASN A 268 -21.67 16.60 5.75
N PRO A 269 -20.42 16.55 6.21
CA PRO A 269 -19.41 15.68 5.64
C PRO A 269 -19.80 14.22 5.87
N LYS A 270 -19.65 13.33 4.88
CA LYS A 270 -19.92 11.89 5.03
C LYS A 270 -19.15 11.29 6.22
N PRO A 271 -19.71 10.32 6.99
CA PRO A 271 -18.96 9.63 8.03
C PRO A 271 -17.79 8.87 7.41
N ILE A 272 -16.65 8.91 8.07
CA ILE A 272 -15.43 8.24 7.62
C ILE A 272 -14.92 7.37 8.77
N VAL A 273 -14.78 6.07 8.50
CA VAL A 273 -14.19 5.10 9.42
C VAL A 273 -12.94 4.54 8.77
N ALA A 274 -11.85 4.41 9.52
CA ALA A 274 -10.56 4.02 8.98
C ALA A 274 -9.81 3.00 9.84
N LEU A 275 -8.96 2.24 9.18
CA LEU A 275 -8.01 1.30 9.79
C LEU A 275 -6.64 1.49 9.13
N VAL A 276 -5.56 1.36 9.92
CA VAL A 276 -4.18 1.35 9.41
C VAL A 276 -3.45 0.15 9.98
N ALA A 277 -3.09 -0.80 9.12
CA ALA A 277 -2.32 -1.99 9.49
C ALA A 277 -0.79 -1.75 9.48
N GLY A 278 -0.06 -2.57 10.23
CA GLY A 278 1.40 -2.53 10.33
C GLY A 278 1.94 -1.49 11.33
N ARG A 279 1.16 -1.14 12.37
CA ARG A 279 1.57 -0.22 13.46
C ARG A 279 2.78 -0.73 14.24
N THR A 280 2.90 -2.05 14.34
CA THR A 280 3.97 -2.79 15.01
C THR A 280 5.01 -3.37 14.04
N ALA A 281 4.87 -3.10 12.74
CA ALA A 281 5.76 -3.64 11.72
C ALA A 281 7.24 -3.26 11.97
N PRO A 282 8.18 -4.22 11.91
CA PRO A 282 9.59 -3.93 12.07
C PRO A 282 10.12 -3.04 10.94
N ARG A 283 11.10 -2.19 11.26
CA ARG A 283 11.73 -1.31 10.27
C ARG A 283 12.56 -2.10 9.27
N GLY A 284 12.56 -1.63 8.03
CA GLY A 284 13.37 -2.21 6.95
C GLY A 284 12.86 -3.55 6.42
N ARG A 285 11.78 -4.11 6.98
CA ARG A 285 11.17 -5.37 6.53
C ARG A 285 9.93 -5.09 5.70
N ILE A 286 9.68 -5.96 4.73
CA ILE A 286 8.49 -5.98 3.90
C ILE A 286 7.50 -6.96 4.52
N MET A 287 6.29 -6.48 4.78
CA MET A 287 5.24 -7.22 5.47
C MET A 287 4.23 -7.78 4.47
N GLY A 288 4.70 -8.65 3.57
CA GLY A 288 3.86 -9.31 2.56
C GLY A 288 3.73 -8.52 1.25
N HIS A 289 2.93 -7.46 1.22
CA HIS A 289 2.81 -6.64 0.00
C HIS A 289 4.12 -5.91 -0.33
N ALA A 290 4.46 -5.76 -1.61
CA ALA A 290 5.68 -5.07 -2.06
C ALA A 290 5.79 -3.62 -1.53
N GLY A 291 4.67 -2.95 -1.30
CA GLY A 291 4.59 -1.61 -0.70
C GLY A 291 4.53 -1.59 0.83
N ALA A 292 4.33 -2.72 1.51
CA ALA A 292 4.14 -2.77 2.96
C ALA A 292 5.47 -2.73 3.74
N PHE A 293 6.24 -1.67 3.55
CA PHE A 293 7.44 -1.34 4.32
C PHE A 293 7.58 0.17 4.45
N MET A 294 8.25 0.61 5.52
CA MET A 294 8.59 2.02 5.70
C MET A 294 9.88 2.35 4.94
N ALA A 295 9.78 3.13 3.86
CA ALA A 295 10.95 3.57 3.11
C ALA A 295 11.73 4.65 3.88
N PRO A 296 12.99 4.95 3.49
CA PRO A 296 13.75 6.02 4.12
C PRO A 296 12.95 7.34 4.16
N ALA A 297 12.93 7.95 5.34
CA ALA A 297 12.26 9.22 5.63
C ALA A 297 10.71 9.24 5.48
N GLU A 298 10.07 8.08 5.38
CA GLU A 298 8.61 7.94 5.55
C GLU A 298 8.19 7.86 7.04
N GLY A 299 6.95 8.26 7.32
CA GLY A 299 6.35 8.15 8.66
C GLY A 299 5.93 6.71 9.02
N THR A 300 5.79 6.44 10.31
CA THR A 300 5.31 5.13 10.81
C THR A 300 3.80 4.95 10.55
N ALA A 301 3.33 3.71 10.52
CA ALA A 301 1.89 3.43 10.48
C ALA A 301 1.14 4.02 11.69
N GLN A 302 1.77 4.05 12.88
CA GLN A 302 1.20 4.72 14.05
C GLN A 302 0.98 6.23 13.83
N ARG A 303 1.89 6.91 13.12
CA ARG A 303 1.73 8.33 12.77
C ARG A 303 0.56 8.53 11.81
N LYS A 304 0.41 7.65 10.81
CA LYS A 304 -0.74 7.69 9.88
C LYS A 304 -2.07 7.50 10.61
N TYR A 305 -2.13 6.53 11.53
CA TYR A 305 -3.27 6.30 12.41
C TYR A 305 -3.65 7.60 13.15
N GLN A 306 -2.66 8.24 13.80
CA GLN A 306 -2.87 9.49 14.54
C GLN A 306 -3.30 10.65 13.62
N ALA A 307 -2.76 10.74 12.41
CA ALA A 307 -3.15 11.76 11.44
C ALA A 307 -4.62 11.61 11.03
N LEU A 308 -5.05 10.40 10.67
CA LEU A 308 -6.45 10.10 10.33
C LEU A 308 -7.38 10.36 11.52
N GLN A 309 -7.02 9.90 12.72
CA GLN A 309 -7.78 10.16 13.94
C GLN A 309 -7.93 11.67 14.19
N SER A 310 -6.83 12.43 14.09
CA SER A 310 -6.82 13.88 14.30
C SER A 310 -7.56 14.66 13.21
N SER A 311 -7.77 14.06 12.02
CA SER A 311 -8.63 14.62 10.98
C SER A 311 -10.13 14.47 11.30
N GLY A 312 -10.44 13.64 12.29
CA GLY A 312 -11.80 13.31 12.71
C GLY A 312 -12.43 12.19 11.90
N ALA A 313 -11.62 11.29 11.33
CA ALA A 313 -12.05 9.94 10.98
C ALA A 313 -12.17 9.10 12.26
N VAL A 314 -13.16 8.21 12.31
CA VAL A 314 -13.28 7.24 13.42
C VAL A 314 -12.34 6.08 13.13
N MET A 315 -11.44 5.78 14.06
CA MET A 315 -10.50 4.67 13.90
C MET A 315 -11.11 3.38 14.46
N VAL A 316 -10.86 2.27 13.77
CA VAL A 316 -11.11 0.91 14.26
C VAL A 316 -9.82 0.11 14.25
N ASP A 317 -9.69 -0.83 15.16
CA ASP A 317 -8.47 -1.63 15.31
C ASP A 317 -8.56 -2.93 14.51
N HIS A 318 -9.75 -3.47 14.25
CA HIS A 318 -9.96 -4.69 13.45
C HIS A 318 -11.11 -4.49 12.43
N PRO A 319 -11.03 -5.05 11.20
CA PRO A 319 -12.07 -4.87 10.17
C PRO A 319 -13.47 -5.36 10.57
N GLU A 320 -13.59 -6.30 11.51
CA GLU A 320 -14.90 -6.75 12.03
C GLU A 320 -15.71 -5.61 12.66
N GLN A 321 -15.06 -4.55 13.13
CA GLN A 321 -15.71 -3.41 13.79
C GLN A 321 -16.34 -2.39 12.80
N PHE A 322 -16.00 -2.43 11.50
CA PHE A 322 -16.49 -1.44 10.52
C PHE A 322 -18.02 -1.39 10.45
N GLY A 323 -18.68 -2.54 10.33
CA GLY A 323 -20.14 -2.66 10.24
C GLY A 323 -20.87 -2.08 11.44
N PRO A 324 -20.62 -2.58 12.67
CA PRO A 324 -21.24 -2.05 13.88
C PRO A 324 -21.01 -0.54 14.08
N VAL A 325 -19.78 -0.06 13.91
CA VAL A 325 -19.43 1.36 14.09
C VAL A 325 -20.15 2.24 13.08
N LEU A 326 -20.15 1.89 11.79
CA LEU A 326 -20.84 2.69 10.78
C LEU A 326 -22.35 2.67 10.95
N LYS A 327 -22.92 1.53 11.33
CA LYS A 327 -24.34 1.40 11.62
C LYS A 327 -24.74 2.37 12.73
N ALA A 328 -24.00 2.40 13.83
CA ALA A 328 -24.22 3.34 14.93
C ALA A 328 -24.11 4.81 14.47
N LEU A 329 -23.07 5.17 13.71
CA LEU A 329 -22.89 6.54 13.20
C LEU A 329 -24.03 6.99 12.27
N LEU A 330 -24.51 6.11 11.39
CA LEU A 330 -25.60 6.41 10.48
C LEU A 330 -26.96 6.52 11.19
N HIS A 331 -27.22 5.68 12.20
CA HIS A 331 -28.41 5.80 13.06
C HIS A 331 -28.41 7.10 13.87
N ALA A 332 -27.28 7.48 14.47
CA ALA A 332 -27.15 8.72 15.21
C ALA A 332 -27.44 9.95 14.34
N ARG A 333 -26.99 9.93 13.07
CA ARG A 333 -27.29 11.01 12.11
C ARG A 333 -28.75 11.13 11.72
N ARG A 334 -29.46 10.01 11.57
CA ARG A 334 -30.91 10.01 11.26
C ARG A 334 -31.76 10.50 12.43
N SER A 335 -31.26 10.34 13.65
CA SER A 335 -31.98 10.67 14.88
C SER A 335 -31.76 12.12 15.35
N MET A 336 -30.86 12.87 14.70
CA MET A 336 -30.68 14.30 14.93
C MET A 336 -31.83 15.08 14.26
N PRO A 337 -32.52 16.00 14.96
CA PRO A 337 -33.54 16.85 14.34
C PRO A 337 -32.92 17.58 13.15
N GLN A 338 -33.44 17.34 11.94
CA GLN A 338 -33.07 18.16 10.79
C GLN A 338 -33.52 19.59 11.08
N SER A 339 -32.57 20.50 11.31
CA SER A 339 -32.87 21.92 11.49
C SER A 339 -33.42 22.48 10.17
N SER A 340 -34.73 22.35 10.01
CA SER A 340 -35.52 23.07 9.04
C SER A 340 -35.97 24.37 9.69
N ALA A 341 -35.13 25.41 9.66
CA ALA A 341 -35.57 26.79 9.89
C ALA A 341 -34.51 27.83 9.52
N ALA A 342 -34.97 28.87 8.84
CA ALA A 342 -34.32 30.14 8.55
C ALA A 342 -33.78 30.83 9.84
N PRO A 343 -32.81 31.76 9.72
CA PRO A 343 -32.12 32.31 10.87
C PRO A 343 -33.04 33.29 11.62
N THR A 344 -33.46 32.93 12.82
CA THR A 344 -33.98 33.91 13.79
C THR A 344 -32.90 34.14 14.84
N GLN A 345 -32.39 35.37 14.85
CA GLN A 345 -31.44 35.84 15.86
C GLN A 345 -32.14 35.94 17.21
N THR A 346 -31.67 35.18 18.19
CA THR A 346 -31.83 35.53 19.60
C THR A 346 -30.54 35.19 20.34
N SER A 347 -29.87 36.24 20.77
CA SER A 347 -28.71 36.24 21.64
C SER A 347 -29.14 35.89 23.06
N SER A 348 -28.36 35.03 23.75
CA SER A 348 -28.03 35.17 25.17
C SER A 348 -27.00 34.11 25.62
N PRO A 349 -26.17 34.41 26.63
CA PRO A 349 -24.84 33.83 26.80
C PRO A 349 -24.78 32.85 27.97
N PHE A 350 -24.15 31.68 27.81
CA PHE A 350 -23.71 30.90 28.97
C PHE A 350 -22.36 30.22 28.76
N ALA A 351 -21.55 30.37 29.79
CA ALA A 351 -20.13 30.10 29.88
C ALA A 351 -19.78 28.60 29.97
N SER A 352 -18.66 28.23 29.37
CA SER A 352 -18.04 26.91 29.50
C SER A 352 -16.97 26.94 30.60
N PRO A 353 -17.01 26.06 31.63
CA PRO A 353 -15.92 25.97 32.59
C PRO A 353 -14.75 25.16 32.00
N GLN A 354 -13.62 25.84 31.95
CA GLN A 354 -12.29 25.35 31.64
C GLN A 354 -11.84 24.32 32.69
N LYS A 355 -11.56 23.06 32.28
CA LYS A 355 -10.82 22.11 33.13
C LYS A 355 -9.41 21.90 32.58
N ARG A 356 -8.43 22.36 33.34
CA ARG A 356 -7.02 21.94 33.26
C ARG A 356 -6.88 20.60 34.00
N GLY A 357 -6.10 19.68 33.45
CA GLY A 357 -5.68 18.45 34.09
C GLY A 357 -4.22 18.16 33.73
N PHE A 358 -3.43 17.81 34.73
CA PHE A 358 -1.98 17.97 34.83
C PHE A 358 -1.14 16.93 34.05
N HIS A 359 0.05 17.37 33.63
CA HIS A 359 1.15 16.54 33.14
C HIS A 359 2.05 16.07 34.28
N SER A 360 2.33 14.77 34.33
CA SER A 360 3.52 14.11 34.89
C SER A 360 3.48 12.65 34.40
N GLY A 361 4.50 11.98 33.89
CA GLY A 361 5.92 12.26 33.83
C GLY A 361 6.67 10.96 34.14
N THR A 362 6.91 10.10 33.14
CA THR A 362 8.01 9.11 33.14
C THR A 362 8.27 8.64 31.71
N ARG A 363 9.44 8.99 31.16
CA ARG A 363 9.95 8.48 29.89
C ARG A 363 10.75 7.19 30.17
N PRO A 364 10.43 6.05 29.53
CA PRO A 364 11.41 4.98 29.43
C PRO A 364 12.47 5.37 28.41
N THR A 365 13.73 5.35 28.83
CA THR A 365 14.90 5.43 27.97
C THR A 365 15.11 4.08 27.28
N PHE A 366 14.85 4.03 25.97
CA PHE A 366 15.22 2.88 25.15
C PHE A 366 16.72 2.95 24.84
N ALA A 367 17.48 1.99 25.34
CA ALA A 367 18.85 1.77 24.92
C ALA A 367 18.85 1.20 23.49
N THR A 368 19.27 2.00 22.51
CA THR A 368 19.54 1.52 21.15
C THR A 368 20.82 0.70 21.14
N ARG A 369 20.68 -0.62 21.19
CA ARG A 369 21.77 -1.55 20.87
C ARG A 369 21.63 -2.01 19.42
N ARG A 370 22.78 -2.13 18.74
CA ARG A 370 22.90 -2.41 17.30
C ARG A 370 22.15 -3.68 16.91
N LEU A 371 21.15 -3.52 16.03
CA LEU A 371 20.61 -4.62 15.24
C LEU A 371 21.65 -4.97 14.18
N ASN A 372 22.18 -6.19 14.21
CA ASN A 372 22.79 -6.76 13.01
C ASN A 372 21.68 -6.85 11.96
N GLN A 373 21.82 -6.08 10.88
CA GLN A 373 20.84 -6.04 9.79
C GLN A 373 20.88 -7.40 9.07
N SER A 374 19.93 -8.27 9.41
CA SER A 374 19.61 -9.43 8.59
C SER A 374 18.99 -8.93 7.27
N GLN A 375 19.52 -9.41 6.15
CA GLN A 375 19.02 -9.09 4.81
C GLN A 375 17.54 -9.46 4.69
N THR A 376 16.81 -8.74 3.84
CA THR A 376 15.36 -8.89 3.66
C THR A 376 15.05 -9.48 2.29
N ARG A 377 13.78 -9.86 2.04
CA ARG A 377 13.35 -10.48 0.77
C ARG A 377 13.72 -9.68 -0.48
N GLN A 378 13.82 -8.36 -0.35
CA GLN A 378 14.38 -7.48 -1.38
C GLN A 378 15.88 -7.29 -1.12
N LEU A 379 16.67 -7.28 -2.19
CA LEU A 379 18.12 -7.21 -2.06
C LEU A 379 18.52 -5.85 -1.47
N HIS A 380 19.01 -5.91 -0.22
CA HIS A 380 19.58 -4.79 0.51
C HIS A 380 21.09 -4.91 0.53
N LEU A 381 21.75 -4.06 -0.25
CA LEU A 381 23.20 -3.96 -0.26
C LEU A 381 23.61 -2.84 0.69
N THR A 382 24.51 -3.16 1.62
CA THR A 382 25.04 -2.24 2.62
C THR A 382 26.54 -2.43 2.77
N GLY A 383 27.18 -1.65 3.65
CA GLY A 383 28.59 -1.86 3.98
C GLY A 383 29.55 -1.66 2.79
N SER A 384 30.58 -2.50 2.71
CA SER A 384 31.57 -2.44 1.62
C SER A 384 30.94 -2.71 0.27
N THR A 385 30.02 -3.68 0.18
CA THR A 385 29.34 -4.02 -1.07
C THR A 385 28.61 -2.82 -1.68
N ALA A 386 27.86 -2.06 -0.88
CA ALA A 386 27.18 -0.86 -1.37
C ALA A 386 28.17 0.25 -1.78
N VAL A 387 29.28 0.40 -1.06
CA VAL A 387 30.33 1.35 -1.41
C VAL A 387 30.97 0.97 -2.75
N ASP A 388 31.34 -0.28 -2.94
CA ASP A 388 32.03 -0.74 -4.15
C ASP A 388 31.15 -0.62 -5.39
N ILE A 389 29.83 -0.78 -5.22
CA ILE A 389 28.85 -0.60 -6.29
C ILE A 389 28.62 0.88 -6.62
N LEU A 390 28.55 1.78 -5.64
CA LEU A 390 28.27 3.20 -5.90
C LEU A 390 29.50 4.01 -6.32
N ARG A 391 30.69 3.63 -5.83
CA ARG A 391 31.93 4.37 -6.06
C ARG A 391 32.22 4.65 -7.55
N PRO A 392 32.01 3.70 -8.49
CA PRO A 392 32.23 3.96 -9.92
C PRO A 392 31.28 5.00 -10.53
N HIS A 393 30.15 5.30 -9.88
CA HIS A 393 29.11 6.20 -10.42
C HIS A 393 29.13 7.60 -9.81
N ILE A 394 29.84 7.81 -8.70
CA ILE A 394 29.92 9.10 -7.99
C ILE A 394 31.38 9.53 -7.89
N SER A 395 31.79 10.42 -8.79
CA SER A 395 33.13 11.02 -8.80
C SER A 395 33.25 12.15 -7.78
N ASP A 396 34.48 12.45 -7.35
CA ASP A 396 34.82 13.59 -6.48
C ASP A 396 34.19 13.56 -5.08
N VAL A 397 33.90 12.35 -4.57
CA VAL A 397 33.37 12.11 -3.23
C VAL A 397 34.08 10.93 -2.57
N GLU A 398 34.43 11.06 -1.29
CA GLU A 398 34.96 9.94 -0.51
C GLU A 398 33.82 9.05 -0.01
N PHE A 399 34.11 7.76 0.18
CA PHE A 399 33.15 6.79 0.72
C PHE A 399 33.62 6.21 2.05
N SER A 400 32.68 6.01 2.96
CA SER A 400 32.92 5.32 4.23
C SER A 400 31.82 4.33 4.56
N THR A 401 32.18 3.16 5.08
CA THR A 401 31.20 2.20 5.62
C THR A 401 30.71 2.60 7.02
N LYS A 402 31.51 3.38 7.76
CA LYS A 402 31.19 3.85 9.10
C LYS A 402 30.34 5.10 9.05
N ARG A 403 29.24 5.12 9.81
CA ARG A 403 28.39 6.30 9.97
C ARG A 403 29.18 7.42 10.66
N GLY A 404 29.22 8.61 10.04
CA GLY A 404 29.84 9.79 10.66
C GLY A 404 29.13 10.26 11.94
N LYS A 405 29.74 11.20 12.69
CA LYS A 405 29.10 11.81 13.87
C LYS A 405 27.75 12.43 13.47
N GLN A 406 26.68 12.08 14.17
CA GLN A 406 25.28 12.40 13.79
C GLN A 406 24.96 13.90 13.74
N SER A 407 25.74 14.76 14.41
CA SER A 407 25.42 16.19 14.54
C SER A 407 25.65 17.03 13.26
N ASN A 408 26.47 16.55 12.31
CA ASN A 408 26.93 17.35 11.16
C ASN A 408 26.68 16.67 9.80
N SER A 409 25.82 15.66 9.71
CA SER A 409 25.54 14.97 8.45
C SER A 409 24.10 15.14 8.01
N VAL A 410 23.89 15.04 6.71
CA VAL A 410 22.56 15.02 6.07
C VAL A 410 22.41 13.71 5.33
N GLU A 411 21.31 13.00 5.57
CA GLU A 411 20.94 11.88 4.73
C GLU A 411 20.46 12.41 3.38
N VAL A 412 21.13 11.95 2.33
CA VAL A 412 20.82 12.23 0.93
C VAL A 412 20.53 10.93 0.21
N GLY A 413 19.69 10.99 -0.81
CA GLY A 413 19.31 9.78 -1.51
C GLY A 413 18.30 9.99 -2.63
N ILE A 414 17.89 8.88 -3.22
CA ILE A 414 16.76 8.77 -4.13
C ILE A 414 15.82 7.71 -3.56
N SER A 415 14.52 8.00 -3.59
CA SER A 415 13.45 7.04 -3.29
C SER A 415 12.26 7.30 -4.21
N ILE A 416 11.14 6.66 -3.92
CA ILE A 416 9.91 6.81 -4.71
C ILE A 416 8.89 7.61 -3.91
N ASN A 417 8.39 8.69 -4.52
CA ASN A 417 7.17 9.34 -4.07
C ASN A 417 5.97 8.50 -4.51
N ARG A 418 5.49 7.65 -3.59
CA ARG A 418 4.45 6.66 -3.87
C ARG A 418 3.12 7.26 -4.30
N VAL A 419 2.76 8.43 -3.76
CA VAL A 419 1.50 9.13 -4.10
C VAL A 419 1.59 9.78 -5.47
N GLN A 420 2.73 10.39 -5.82
CA GLN A 420 2.93 10.99 -7.14
C GLN A 420 3.30 9.98 -8.22
N GLY A 421 3.70 8.75 -7.86
CA GLY A 421 4.18 7.74 -8.79
C GLY A 421 5.39 8.23 -9.58
N ARG A 422 6.38 8.73 -8.84
CA ARG A 422 7.61 9.33 -9.37
C ARG A 422 8.79 9.05 -8.45
N PRO A 423 10.02 9.01 -8.97
CA PRO A 423 11.20 9.10 -8.12
C PRO A 423 11.28 10.49 -7.46
N GLN A 424 11.91 10.56 -6.30
CA GLN A 424 12.14 11.78 -5.54
C GLN A 424 13.50 11.75 -4.88
N THR A 425 14.08 12.93 -4.64
CA THR A 425 15.24 13.04 -3.77
C THR A 425 14.89 12.71 -2.31
N ILE A 426 15.90 12.41 -1.51
CA ILE A 426 15.81 12.37 -0.06
C ILE A 426 16.71 13.45 0.47
N TYR A 427 16.18 14.29 1.35
CA TYR A 427 16.97 15.21 2.15
C TYR A 427 16.46 15.18 3.58
N ARG A 428 17.30 14.70 4.51
CA ARG A 428 16.97 14.64 5.93
C ARG A 428 18.20 14.95 6.79
N PRO A 429 18.19 16.07 7.54
CA PRO A 429 19.23 16.36 8.52
C PRO A 429 19.28 15.27 9.60
N SER A 430 20.46 14.74 9.90
CA SER A 430 20.64 13.63 10.85
C SER A 430 20.24 13.96 12.30
N ALA A 431 20.15 15.25 12.63
CA ALA A 431 19.65 15.74 13.92
C ALA A 431 18.15 15.49 14.14
N LEU A 432 17.39 15.18 13.08
CA LEU A 432 15.97 14.87 13.18
C LEU A 432 15.72 13.36 13.34
N GLY A 433 14.66 13.05 14.10
CA GLY A 433 14.04 11.73 14.08
C GLY A 433 13.50 11.36 12.69
N PRO A 434 12.91 10.15 12.53
CA PRO A 434 12.45 9.61 11.24
C PRO A 434 11.30 10.36 10.56
N ASN A 435 10.98 11.58 10.99
CA ASN A 435 9.81 12.31 10.53
C ASN A 435 10.18 13.38 9.50
N GLY A 436 9.85 13.09 8.24
CA GLY A 436 9.76 14.09 7.18
C GLY A 436 10.85 13.96 6.12
N ASN A 437 10.62 13.13 5.10
CA ASN A 437 11.30 13.33 3.84
C ASN A 437 10.76 14.59 3.17
N ARG A 438 11.63 15.52 2.82
CA ARG A 438 11.31 16.60 1.87
C ARG A 438 12.13 16.40 0.62
N GLY A 439 11.67 15.45 -0.18
CA GLY A 439 12.18 15.17 -1.51
C GLY A 439 11.50 16.02 -2.57
N VAL A 440 12.25 16.36 -3.62
CA VAL A 440 11.66 16.90 -4.84
C VAL A 440 11.46 15.75 -5.82
N ALA A 441 10.20 15.50 -6.18
CA ALA A 441 9.87 14.50 -7.17
C ALA A 441 10.26 14.96 -8.59
N TYR A 442 10.75 14.03 -9.41
CA TYR A 442 11.22 14.28 -10.76
C TYR A 442 10.67 13.23 -11.76
N ASN A 443 10.91 13.45 -13.05
CA ASN A 443 10.57 12.47 -14.08
C ASN A 443 11.68 11.42 -14.17
N LEU A 444 11.32 10.14 -14.08
CA LEU A 444 12.21 9.02 -14.34
C LEU A 444 12.86 9.14 -15.72
N SER A 445 12.12 9.54 -16.75
CA SER A 445 12.66 9.66 -18.11
C SER A 445 13.76 10.72 -18.21
N ASN A 446 13.56 11.89 -17.59
CA ASN A 446 14.44 13.06 -17.74
C ASN A 446 15.51 13.17 -16.65
N GLY A 447 15.41 12.38 -15.58
CA GLY A 447 16.24 12.56 -14.39
C GLY A 447 16.03 13.92 -13.72
N ILE A 448 17.07 14.39 -13.04
CA ILE A 448 17.08 15.69 -12.36
C ILE A 448 17.64 16.73 -13.35
N THR A 449 16.80 17.68 -13.73
CA THR A 449 17.17 18.73 -14.71
C THR A 449 17.83 19.93 -14.02
N PRO A 450 18.56 20.80 -14.76
CA PRO A 450 19.10 22.04 -14.21
C PRO A 450 18.09 22.89 -13.43
N ARG A 451 16.85 22.99 -13.94
CA ARG A 451 15.76 23.71 -13.27
C ARG A 451 15.33 23.05 -11.94
N LEU A 452 15.41 21.72 -11.84
CA LEU A 452 15.08 21.00 -10.61
C LEU A 452 16.16 21.15 -9.53
N HIS A 453 17.43 21.35 -9.91
CA HIS A 453 18.49 21.57 -8.92
C HIS A 453 18.23 22.79 -8.05
N SER A 454 17.89 23.95 -8.65
CA SER A 454 17.56 25.16 -7.88
C SER A 454 16.40 24.90 -6.91
N ARG A 455 15.36 24.20 -7.37
CA ARG A 455 14.21 23.84 -6.54
C ARG A 455 14.57 22.88 -5.40
N ILE A 456 15.47 21.92 -5.64
CA ILE A 456 15.97 21.00 -4.60
C ILE A 456 16.65 21.80 -3.51
N VAL A 457 17.56 22.71 -3.87
CA VAL A 457 18.28 23.56 -2.91
C VAL A 457 17.31 24.44 -2.13
N GLU A 458 16.35 25.09 -2.80
CA GLU A 458 15.32 25.92 -2.16
C GLU A 458 14.47 25.12 -1.16
N GLU A 459 14.03 23.91 -1.51
CA GLU A 459 13.23 23.07 -0.60
C GLU A 459 14.07 22.58 0.59
N CYS A 460 15.36 22.25 0.39
CA CYS A 460 16.28 21.92 1.48
C CYS A 460 16.45 23.11 2.45
N GLN A 461 16.68 24.33 1.93
CA GLN A 461 16.82 25.54 2.75
C GLN A 461 15.54 25.87 3.53
N LYS A 462 14.40 25.78 2.85
CA LYS A 462 13.08 25.97 3.47
C LYS A 462 12.84 24.96 4.58
N TYR A 463 13.22 23.71 4.35
CA TYR A 463 13.07 22.65 5.35
C TYR A 463 13.92 22.93 6.60
N ASN A 464 15.20 23.26 6.42
CA ASN A 464 16.09 23.62 7.53
C ASN A 464 15.55 24.79 8.34
N SER A 465 15.02 25.81 7.65
CA SER A 465 14.42 26.99 8.28
C SER A 465 13.16 26.65 9.09
N GLN A 466 12.27 25.82 8.54
CA GLN A 466 11.01 25.43 9.17
C GLN A 466 11.22 24.59 10.43
N GLU A 467 12.16 23.65 10.37
CA GLU A 467 12.50 22.78 11.49
C GLU A 467 13.48 23.44 12.49
N LYS A 468 13.87 24.70 12.24
CA LYS A 468 14.84 25.47 13.04
C LYS A 468 16.17 24.74 13.22
N ILE A 469 16.64 24.07 12.18
CA ILE A 469 17.87 23.27 12.21
C ILE A 469 19.02 24.12 11.68
N GLN A 470 20.06 24.26 12.50
CA GLN A 470 21.37 24.69 12.03
C GLN A 470 22.17 23.45 11.64
N ILE A 471 22.36 23.26 10.34
CA ILE A 471 23.30 22.27 9.82
C ILE A 471 24.59 23.04 9.58
N PRO A 472 25.67 22.76 10.32
CA PRO A 472 26.98 23.31 10.01
C PRO A 472 27.28 23.04 8.52
N ASP A 473 27.73 24.07 7.80
CA ASP A 473 28.23 23.92 6.43
C ASP A 473 27.18 23.61 5.34
N PHE A 474 25.88 23.88 5.55
CA PHE A 474 24.86 23.66 4.49
C PHE A 474 25.16 24.39 3.17
N GLU A 475 25.63 25.63 3.24
CA GLU A 475 26.05 26.38 2.04
C GLU A 475 27.22 25.70 1.33
N GLN A 476 28.10 25.01 2.07
CA GLN A 476 29.22 24.26 1.52
C GLN A 476 28.81 22.90 0.95
N PHE A 477 27.70 22.29 1.40
CA PHE A 477 27.14 21.08 0.76
C PHE A 477 26.52 21.36 -0.60
N THR A 478 25.98 22.56 -0.78
CA THR A 478 25.12 22.92 -1.93
C THR A 478 25.78 22.66 -3.29
N PRO A 479 27.07 22.97 -3.52
CA PRO A 479 27.75 22.66 -4.78
C PRO A 479 27.76 21.17 -5.12
N TYR A 480 27.96 20.30 -4.12
CA TYR A 480 28.08 18.85 -4.30
C TYR A 480 26.74 18.13 -4.45
N LEU A 481 25.66 18.69 -3.88
CA LEU A 481 24.33 18.08 -3.94
C LEU A 481 23.87 17.85 -5.38
N ARG A 482 24.20 18.76 -6.29
CA ARG A 482 23.86 18.64 -7.71
C ARG A 482 24.38 17.33 -8.30
N ASP A 483 25.69 17.09 -8.16
CA ASP A 483 26.38 16.00 -8.82
C ASP A 483 26.06 14.66 -8.13
N ILE A 484 25.97 14.65 -6.80
CA ILE A 484 25.51 13.50 -6.02
C ILE A 484 24.10 13.07 -6.45
N TYR A 485 23.13 14.00 -6.49
CA TYR A 485 21.77 13.64 -6.86
C TYR A 485 21.66 13.19 -8.32
N ASN A 486 22.44 13.76 -9.25
CA ASN A 486 22.47 13.32 -10.63
C ASN A 486 23.00 11.89 -10.76
N SER A 487 24.12 11.58 -10.11
CA SER A 487 24.68 10.23 -10.10
C SER A 487 23.73 9.22 -9.44
N LEU A 488 23.13 9.56 -8.31
CA LEU A 488 22.16 8.69 -7.65
C LEU A 488 20.89 8.49 -8.49
N ALA A 489 20.39 9.52 -9.17
CA ALA A 489 19.23 9.42 -10.05
C ALA A 489 19.54 8.58 -11.30
N ALA A 490 20.75 8.69 -11.86
CA ALA A 490 21.23 7.84 -12.95
C ALA A 490 21.35 6.38 -12.51
N PHE A 491 21.95 6.13 -11.34
CA PHE A 491 22.04 4.80 -10.75
C PHE A 491 20.65 4.18 -10.50
N HIS A 492 19.75 4.95 -9.88
CA HIS A 492 18.36 4.54 -9.62
C HIS A 492 17.69 4.03 -10.90
N LYS A 493 17.80 4.78 -12.00
CA LYS A 493 17.22 4.41 -13.29
C LYS A 493 17.92 3.21 -13.93
N ALA A 494 19.25 3.16 -13.91
CA ALA A 494 20.04 2.13 -14.59
C ALA A 494 19.93 0.75 -13.91
N HIS A 495 19.86 0.72 -12.58
CA HIS A 495 19.81 -0.49 -11.77
C HIS A 495 18.45 -0.73 -11.12
N GLU A 496 17.43 0.03 -11.54
CA GLU A 496 16.04 -0.01 -11.07
C GLU A 496 15.87 -0.05 -9.53
N ALA A 497 16.74 0.66 -8.80
CA ALA A 497 16.74 0.65 -7.35
C ALA A 497 15.46 1.28 -6.79
N ILE A 498 14.83 0.68 -5.77
CA ILE A 498 13.68 1.28 -5.07
C ILE A 498 14.13 2.49 -4.24
N SER A 499 15.28 2.38 -3.58
CA SER A 499 15.88 3.49 -2.85
C SER A 499 17.39 3.37 -2.75
N ILE A 500 18.06 4.51 -2.73
CA ILE A 500 19.49 4.64 -2.48
C ILE A 500 19.67 5.75 -1.46
N THR A 501 20.35 5.48 -0.35
CA THR A 501 20.59 6.48 0.70
C THR A 501 22.00 6.43 1.21
N ALA A 502 22.56 7.59 1.54
CA ALA A 502 23.84 7.72 2.24
C ALA A 502 23.83 8.98 3.11
N TYR A 503 24.74 9.06 4.08
CA TYR A 503 24.93 10.24 4.91
C TYR A 503 26.07 11.09 4.36
N LEU A 504 25.75 12.28 3.88
CA LEU A 504 26.70 13.27 3.41
C LEU A 504 27.24 14.11 4.58
N SER A 505 28.57 14.25 4.63
CA SER A 505 29.31 15.14 5.53
C SER A 505 30.53 15.73 4.81
N LEU A 506 31.13 16.79 5.35
CA LEU A 506 32.42 17.30 4.86
C LEU A 506 33.56 16.87 5.80
N THR A 507 34.74 16.59 5.24
CA THR A 507 35.98 16.50 6.01
C THR A 507 36.40 17.89 6.51
N SER A 508 37.40 17.95 7.40
CA SER A 508 38.00 19.22 7.83
C SER A 508 38.64 20.02 6.69
N SER A 509 38.95 19.37 5.56
CA SER A 509 39.47 20.00 4.34
C SER A 509 38.37 20.37 3.34
N GLY A 510 37.09 20.22 3.70
CA GLY A 510 35.94 20.55 2.84
C GLY A 510 35.61 19.51 1.76
N ILE A 511 36.19 18.30 1.84
CA ILE A 511 35.92 17.22 0.88
C ILE A 511 34.61 16.52 1.26
N PRO A 512 33.68 16.27 0.32
CA PRO A 512 32.44 15.56 0.62
C PRO A 512 32.70 14.06 0.85
N VAL A 513 32.01 13.51 1.85
CA VAL A 513 32.06 12.09 2.22
C VAL A 513 30.63 11.53 2.25
N LEU A 514 30.37 10.46 1.50
CA LEU A 514 29.17 9.64 1.60
C LEU A 514 29.43 8.44 2.51
N SER A 515 28.77 8.42 3.67
CA SER A 515 28.91 7.39 4.68
C SER A 515 27.70 6.47 4.80
N SER A 516 27.96 5.20 5.07
CA SER A 516 26.96 4.13 5.25
C SER A 516 25.91 4.07 4.12
N PRO A 517 26.33 3.93 2.85
CA PRO A 517 25.40 3.78 1.75
C PRO A 517 24.53 2.53 1.91
N GLN A 518 23.28 2.64 1.49
CA GLN A 518 22.30 1.57 1.43
C GLN A 518 21.63 1.60 0.06
N ILE A 519 21.58 0.45 -0.61
CA ILE A 519 20.91 0.26 -1.89
C ILE A 519 19.83 -0.78 -1.69
N HIS A 520 18.61 -0.44 -2.12
CA HIS A 520 17.45 -1.31 -2.09
C HIS A 520 17.02 -1.59 -3.52
N LEU A 521 17.08 -2.84 -3.94
CA LEU A 521 16.72 -3.27 -5.29
C LEU A 521 15.35 -3.97 -5.33
N ASP A 522 14.68 -3.86 -6.47
CA ASP A 522 13.38 -4.44 -6.72
C ASP A 522 13.47 -5.94 -7.06
N ASP A 523 12.98 -6.80 -6.18
CA ASP A 523 12.96 -8.24 -6.40
C ASP A 523 11.99 -8.68 -7.49
N SER A 524 10.96 -7.88 -7.80
CA SER A 524 10.03 -8.17 -8.88
C SER A 524 10.72 -8.06 -10.24
N ALA A 525 11.64 -7.10 -10.41
CA ALA A 525 12.47 -6.99 -11.62
C ALA A 525 13.32 -8.25 -11.87
N PHE A 526 13.88 -8.83 -10.80
CA PHE A 526 14.66 -10.06 -10.89
C PHE A 526 13.76 -11.28 -11.13
N LYS A 527 12.74 -11.50 -10.29
CA LYS A 527 11.88 -12.69 -10.33
C LYS A 527 10.99 -12.76 -11.57
N SER A 528 10.50 -11.62 -12.07
CA SER A 528 9.57 -11.56 -13.20
C SER A 528 10.25 -11.44 -14.56
N ALA A 529 11.37 -10.72 -14.61
CA ALA A 529 11.97 -10.31 -15.88
C ALA A 529 13.46 -10.69 -15.98
N GLY A 530 14.03 -11.33 -14.96
CA GLY A 530 15.45 -11.74 -14.97
C GLY A 530 16.42 -10.56 -15.04
N ARG A 531 16.02 -9.36 -14.58
CA ARG A 531 16.86 -8.16 -14.61
C ARG A 531 17.80 -8.12 -13.41
N GLN A 532 18.96 -7.46 -13.55
CA GLN A 532 19.96 -7.25 -12.49
C GLN A 532 20.52 -8.54 -11.88
N THR A 533 20.67 -9.60 -12.67
CA THR A 533 21.15 -10.92 -12.21
C THR A 533 22.51 -10.85 -11.51
N ASP A 534 23.39 -9.96 -11.97
CA ASP A 534 24.69 -9.66 -11.40
C ASP A 534 24.59 -9.10 -9.97
N LEU A 535 23.67 -8.17 -9.73
CA LEU A 535 23.45 -7.61 -8.39
C LEU A 535 22.79 -8.63 -7.48
N PHE A 536 21.77 -9.35 -7.97
CA PHE A 536 21.08 -10.39 -7.20
C PHE A 536 21.96 -11.58 -6.84
N ALA A 537 23.03 -11.84 -7.59
CA ALA A 537 24.04 -12.83 -7.23
C ALA A 537 24.83 -12.47 -5.96
N LEU A 538 24.78 -11.20 -5.50
CA LEU A 538 25.42 -10.74 -4.26
C LEU A 538 24.57 -11.02 -3.00
N ARG A 539 23.38 -11.61 -3.13
CA ARG A 539 22.51 -11.97 -2.00
C ARG A 539 23.17 -13.06 -1.15
N ASP A 540 23.32 -12.81 0.15
CA ASP A 540 23.88 -13.77 1.10
C ASP A 540 22.77 -14.39 1.95
N LYS A 541 22.21 -15.50 1.46
CA LYS A 541 21.15 -16.24 2.16
C LYS A 541 21.60 -16.81 3.52
N ALA A 542 22.90 -16.98 3.76
CA ALA A 542 23.39 -17.49 5.04
C ALA A 542 23.32 -16.43 6.14
N ALA A 543 23.36 -15.15 5.78
CA ALA A 543 23.18 -14.02 6.70
C ALA A 543 21.69 -13.65 6.95
N GLU A 544 20.76 -14.31 6.26
CA GLU A 544 19.33 -14.11 6.40
C GLU A 544 18.69 -15.00 7.48
N ASP A 545 17.50 -14.62 7.91
CA ASP A 545 16.68 -15.46 8.79
C ASP A 545 16.28 -16.74 8.06
N GLN A 546 16.73 -17.89 8.57
CA GLN A 546 16.61 -19.17 7.87
C GLN A 546 15.14 -19.60 7.70
N SER A 547 14.27 -19.27 8.64
CA SER A 547 12.82 -19.52 8.52
C SER A 547 12.21 -18.71 7.38
N SER A 548 12.62 -17.45 7.23
CA SER A 548 12.19 -16.56 6.14
C SER A 548 12.63 -17.10 4.78
N VAL A 549 13.86 -17.60 4.67
CA VAL A 549 14.40 -18.23 3.44
C VAL A 549 13.65 -19.52 3.12
N ALA A 550 13.43 -20.39 4.11
CA ALA A 550 12.72 -21.66 3.94
C ALA A 550 11.23 -21.49 3.60
N ALA A 551 10.64 -20.34 3.93
CA ALA A 551 9.27 -20.00 3.58
C ALA A 551 9.11 -19.52 2.11
N GLU A 552 10.18 -18.98 1.50
CA GLU A 552 10.13 -18.42 0.13
C GLU A 552 9.71 -19.46 -0.91
N ASP A 553 10.23 -20.68 -0.80
CA ASP A 553 9.98 -21.76 -1.78
C ASP A 553 8.51 -22.19 -1.82
N SER A 554 7.75 -21.92 -0.75
CA SER A 554 6.32 -22.22 -0.64
C SER A 554 5.43 -21.00 -0.88
N GLY A 555 6.00 -19.84 -1.26
CA GLY A 555 5.26 -18.59 -1.46
C GLY A 555 4.73 -17.96 -0.16
N ILE A 556 5.11 -18.49 1.01
CA ILE A 556 4.73 -17.97 2.32
C ILE A 556 5.61 -16.77 2.63
N VAL A 557 5.06 -15.72 3.25
CA VAL A 557 5.83 -14.59 3.78
C VAL A 557 5.96 -14.76 5.29
N TYR A 558 7.16 -15.09 5.74
CA TYR A 558 7.48 -15.26 7.15
C TYR A 558 8.46 -14.17 7.59
N VAL A 559 8.23 -13.58 8.76
CA VAL A 559 9.16 -12.66 9.42
C VAL A 559 9.21 -13.03 10.90
N THR A 560 10.39 -13.40 11.39
CA THR A 560 10.64 -13.57 12.83
C THR A 560 10.51 -12.22 13.53
N LEU A 561 9.66 -12.16 14.56
CA LEU A 561 9.46 -10.98 15.39
C LEU A 561 10.13 -11.18 16.75
N HIS A 562 10.72 -10.09 17.24
CA HIS A 562 11.38 -10.03 18.55
C HIS A 562 12.27 -11.24 18.86
N PRO A 563 13.22 -11.65 18.00
CA PRO A 563 13.94 -12.93 18.13
C PRO A 563 14.66 -13.13 19.47
N ASP A 564 15.05 -12.03 20.12
CA ASP A 564 15.75 -12.02 21.41
C ASP A 564 14.79 -11.94 22.62
N ASP A 565 13.48 -11.83 22.40
CA ASP A 565 12.47 -11.78 23.47
C ASP A 565 11.90 -13.19 23.71
N PRO A 566 12.18 -13.82 24.86
CA PRO A 566 11.65 -15.14 25.19
C PRO A 566 10.14 -15.14 25.47
N ASP A 567 9.55 -13.97 25.75
CA ASP A 567 8.11 -13.86 26.00
C ASP A 567 7.30 -13.72 24.70
N ALA A 568 7.96 -13.54 23.55
CA ALA A 568 7.31 -13.58 22.24
C ALA A 568 6.90 -15.01 21.90
N THR A 569 5.72 -15.40 22.39
CA THR A 569 5.24 -16.78 22.49
C THR A 569 4.02 -17.07 21.62
N ILE A 570 3.44 -16.04 21.00
CA ILE A 570 2.27 -16.19 20.11
C ILE A 570 2.75 -16.39 18.67
N GLY A 571 2.57 -17.61 18.15
CA GLY A 571 2.71 -17.90 16.74
C GLY A 571 1.49 -17.40 15.95
N THR A 572 1.67 -16.73 14.82
CA THR A 572 0.56 -16.33 13.95
C THR A 572 0.61 -17.09 12.62
N LEU A 573 -0.57 -17.46 12.11
CA LEU A 573 -0.78 -18.03 10.77
C LEU A 573 -2.01 -17.35 10.18
N VAL A 574 -1.81 -16.51 9.17
CA VAL A 574 -2.85 -15.65 8.61
C VAL A 574 -2.78 -15.64 7.10
N ASN A 575 -3.91 -15.46 6.41
CA ASN A 575 -3.94 -15.28 4.96
C ASN A 575 -4.08 -13.80 4.58
N GLY A 576 -3.23 -13.37 3.66
CA GLY A 576 -3.14 -12.01 3.17
C GLY A 576 -2.41 -11.07 4.11
N ALA A 577 -1.37 -10.44 3.57
CA ALA A 577 -0.46 -9.52 4.23
C ALA A 577 -1.12 -8.47 5.15
N GLY A 578 -2.18 -7.82 4.65
CA GLY A 578 -2.89 -6.80 5.44
C GLY A 578 -3.53 -7.36 6.70
N LEU A 579 -4.22 -8.50 6.58
CA LEU A 579 -4.85 -9.16 7.72
C LEU A 579 -3.81 -9.70 8.69
N ALA A 580 -2.70 -10.23 8.17
CA ALA A 580 -1.57 -10.68 9.00
C ALA A 580 -0.97 -9.53 9.81
N MET A 581 -0.73 -8.37 9.19
CA MET A 581 -0.24 -7.17 9.88
C MET A 581 -1.22 -6.69 10.93
N ASN A 582 -2.51 -6.65 10.59
CA ASN A 582 -3.55 -6.21 11.51
C ASN A 582 -3.72 -7.18 12.70
N THR A 583 -3.62 -8.48 12.46
CA THR A 583 -3.67 -9.50 13.52
C THR A 583 -2.54 -9.30 14.53
N VAL A 584 -1.30 -9.11 14.04
CA VAL A 584 -0.15 -8.82 14.90
C VAL A 584 -0.34 -7.50 15.66
N ASP A 585 -0.85 -6.45 14.99
CA ASP A 585 -1.11 -5.16 15.63
C ASP A 585 -2.13 -5.27 16.76
N VAL A 586 -3.28 -5.91 16.53
CA VAL A 586 -4.34 -6.01 17.55
C VAL A 586 -3.87 -6.84 18.73
N LEU A 587 -3.21 -7.97 18.50
CA LEU A 587 -2.67 -8.80 19.58
C LEU A 587 -1.61 -8.04 20.41
N SER A 588 -0.76 -7.25 19.75
CA SER A 588 0.42 -6.66 20.41
C SER A 588 0.16 -5.30 21.07
N LEU A 589 -0.93 -4.64 20.73
CA LEU A 589 -1.28 -3.32 21.25
C LEU A 589 -2.36 -3.42 22.35
N PRO A 590 -2.56 -2.36 23.16
CA PRO A 590 -3.65 -2.33 24.12
C PRO A 590 -5.01 -2.58 23.43
N PRO A 591 -5.94 -3.30 24.09
CA PRO A 591 -5.86 -3.79 25.47
C PRO A 591 -5.10 -5.11 25.67
N TYR A 592 -4.78 -5.83 24.60
CA TYR A 592 -4.28 -7.21 24.66
C TYR A 592 -2.83 -7.31 25.13
N ASN A 593 -1.94 -6.47 24.60
CA ASN A 593 -0.51 -6.44 24.97
C ASN A 593 0.20 -7.82 24.89
N GLY A 594 -0.25 -8.69 24.00
CA GLY A 594 0.42 -9.96 23.68
C GLY A 594 1.75 -9.74 22.96
N LYS A 595 2.56 -10.79 22.84
CA LYS A 595 3.84 -10.73 22.12
C LYS A 595 3.89 -11.81 21.05
N CYS A 596 3.79 -11.36 19.79
CA CYS A 596 3.88 -12.25 18.63
C CYS A 596 5.34 -12.64 18.35
N ALA A 597 5.59 -13.94 18.18
CA ALA A 597 6.88 -14.52 17.81
C ALA A 597 7.21 -14.31 16.33
N ASN A 598 6.18 -14.19 15.50
CA ASN A 598 6.30 -14.07 14.06
C ASN A 598 5.15 -13.28 13.43
N PHE A 599 5.40 -12.80 12.22
CA PHE A 599 4.40 -12.46 11.22
C PHE A 599 4.42 -13.56 10.15
N LEU A 600 3.25 -14.06 9.76
CA LEU A 600 3.12 -15.04 8.68
C LEU A 600 1.90 -14.74 7.82
N ASP A 601 2.16 -14.54 6.52
CA ASP A 601 1.15 -14.52 5.47
C ASP A 601 1.29 -15.78 4.61
N THR A 602 0.26 -16.64 4.62
CA THR A 602 0.20 -17.88 3.82
C THR A 602 -0.06 -17.61 2.33
N GLY A 603 -0.34 -16.36 1.96
CA GLY A 603 -0.76 -15.93 0.64
C GLY A 603 -2.28 -15.98 0.43
N GLY A 604 -2.78 -15.23 -0.55
CA GLY A 604 -4.21 -15.15 -0.88
C GLY A 604 -4.81 -16.39 -1.56
N LYS A 605 -3.98 -17.39 -1.87
CA LYS A 605 -4.35 -18.69 -2.47
C LYS A 605 -3.79 -19.85 -1.66
N ALA A 606 -3.86 -19.73 -0.33
CA ALA A 606 -3.42 -20.80 0.56
C ALA A 606 -4.08 -22.14 0.17
N THR A 607 -3.28 -23.20 0.07
CA THR A 607 -3.69 -24.60 -0.08
C THR A 607 -3.45 -25.35 1.23
N SER A 608 -4.02 -26.56 1.36
CA SER A 608 -3.76 -27.44 2.50
C SER A 608 -2.27 -27.65 2.77
N GLU A 609 -1.45 -27.83 1.72
CA GLU A 609 0.00 -27.97 1.83
C GLU A 609 0.67 -26.70 2.37
N THR A 610 0.29 -25.51 1.89
CA THR A 610 0.85 -24.25 2.39
C THR A 610 0.46 -23.98 3.84
N VAL A 611 -0.75 -24.37 4.26
CA VAL A 611 -1.18 -24.30 5.66
C VAL A 611 -0.32 -25.23 6.52
N LYS A 612 -0.15 -26.49 6.11
CA LYS A 612 0.75 -27.44 6.80
C LYS A 612 2.17 -26.90 6.94
N ARG A 613 2.74 -26.39 5.84
CA ARG A 613 4.08 -25.80 5.84
C ARG A 613 4.18 -24.60 6.77
N SER A 614 3.11 -23.83 6.91
CA SER A 614 3.05 -22.70 7.84
C SER A 614 3.10 -23.15 9.29
N PHE A 615 2.43 -24.25 9.66
CA PHE A 615 2.58 -24.86 10.99
C PHE A 615 4.02 -25.31 11.24
N GLU A 616 4.68 -25.97 10.28
CA GLU A 616 6.09 -26.38 10.42
C GLU A 616 7.01 -25.18 10.67
N LEU A 617 6.83 -24.08 9.94
CA LEU A 617 7.62 -22.86 10.09
C LEU A 617 7.41 -22.20 11.46
N VAL A 618 6.16 -22.11 11.93
CA VAL A 618 5.84 -21.53 13.24
C VAL A 618 6.37 -22.41 14.38
N LEU A 619 6.22 -23.74 14.27
CA LEU A 619 6.66 -24.70 15.29
C LEU A 619 8.19 -24.88 15.34
N ALA A 620 8.92 -24.46 14.29
CA ALA A 620 10.38 -24.41 14.30
C ALA A 620 10.91 -23.41 15.35
N ASP A 621 10.16 -22.35 15.64
CA ASP A 621 10.46 -21.44 16.74
C ASP A 621 10.03 -22.05 18.08
N LYS A 622 11.02 -22.38 18.92
CA LYS A 622 10.81 -23.03 20.22
C LYS A 622 10.14 -22.13 21.25
N ARG A 623 10.08 -20.81 21.01
CA ARG A 623 9.40 -19.85 21.88
C ARG A 623 7.88 -19.95 21.76
N VAL A 624 7.36 -20.44 20.64
CA VAL A 624 5.92 -20.51 20.39
C VAL A 624 5.24 -21.49 21.34
N LYS A 625 4.27 -20.97 22.12
CA LYS A 625 3.44 -21.71 23.09
C LYS A 625 1.97 -21.82 22.65
N VAL A 626 1.51 -20.87 21.83
CA VAL A 626 0.16 -20.85 21.26
C VAL A 626 0.24 -20.42 19.80
N ILE A 627 -0.57 -21.02 18.92
CA ILE A 627 -0.71 -20.62 17.52
C ILE A 627 -2.09 -20.03 17.31
N PHE A 628 -2.14 -18.82 16.75
CA PHE A 628 -3.37 -18.22 16.27
C PHE A 628 -3.50 -18.34 14.76
N VAL A 629 -4.48 -19.14 14.33
CA VAL A 629 -4.89 -19.27 12.93
C VAL A 629 -6.05 -18.30 12.70
N ASN A 630 -5.78 -17.16 12.08
CA ASN A 630 -6.82 -16.18 11.71
C ASN A 630 -6.96 -16.13 10.20
N ILE A 631 -8.06 -16.65 9.67
CA ILE A 631 -8.27 -16.76 8.23
C ILE A 631 -9.58 -16.09 7.85
N PHE A 632 -9.48 -15.18 6.87
CA PHE A 632 -10.64 -14.67 6.16
C PHE A 632 -10.69 -15.27 4.76
N GLY A 633 -11.57 -16.25 4.57
CA GLY A 633 -11.92 -16.86 3.30
C GLY A 633 -12.65 -15.88 2.39
N GLY A 634 -11.95 -14.93 1.79
CA GLY A 634 -12.50 -14.18 0.66
C GLY A 634 -12.49 -15.08 -0.58
N LEU A 635 -11.31 -15.17 -1.19
CA LEU A 635 -11.00 -16.08 -2.30
C LEU A 635 -10.78 -17.52 -1.86
N THR A 636 -10.33 -17.69 -0.62
CA THR A 636 -9.97 -18.96 -0.04
C THR A 636 -11.22 -19.60 0.56
N ASP A 637 -11.41 -20.89 0.32
CA ASP A 637 -12.51 -21.66 0.87
C ASP A 637 -12.21 -22.07 2.32
N CYS A 638 -13.10 -21.74 3.27
CA CYS A 638 -12.88 -22.06 4.68
C CYS A 638 -12.88 -23.57 4.96
N GLY A 639 -13.60 -24.37 4.17
CA GLY A 639 -13.61 -25.82 4.27
C GLY A 639 -12.28 -26.46 3.86
N MET A 640 -11.62 -25.94 2.82
CA MET A 640 -10.27 -26.37 2.43
C MET A 640 -9.21 -25.96 3.46
N ILE A 641 -9.35 -24.79 4.06
CA ILE A 641 -8.46 -24.35 5.15
C ILE A 641 -8.61 -25.25 6.38
N ALA A 642 -9.84 -25.61 6.73
CA ALA A 642 -10.10 -26.57 7.80
C ALA A 642 -9.41 -27.92 7.52
N ASP A 643 -9.48 -28.42 6.28
CA ASP A 643 -8.77 -29.64 5.87
C ASP A 643 -7.24 -29.49 6.02
N GLY A 644 -6.69 -28.33 5.67
CA GLY A 644 -5.27 -28.01 5.86
C GLY A 644 -4.83 -27.99 7.34
N VAL A 645 -5.66 -27.42 8.22
CA VAL A 645 -5.43 -27.44 9.67
C VAL A 645 -5.45 -28.89 10.19
N MET A 646 -6.46 -29.67 9.81
CA MET A 646 -6.55 -31.08 10.21
C MET A 646 -5.36 -31.91 9.71
N LEU A 647 -4.92 -31.66 8.47
CA LEU A 647 -3.74 -32.30 7.89
C LEU A 647 -2.48 -31.97 8.71
N ALA A 648 -2.32 -30.71 9.13
CA ALA A 648 -1.20 -30.30 9.97
C ALA A 648 -1.19 -31.05 11.31
N PHE A 649 -2.33 -31.16 12.00
CA PHE A 649 -2.43 -31.93 13.25
C PHE A 649 -2.12 -33.43 13.08
N LYS A 650 -2.33 -33.98 11.88
CA LYS A 650 -2.04 -35.39 11.59
C LYS A 650 -0.56 -35.64 11.27
N GLU A 651 0.09 -34.70 10.57
CA GLU A 651 1.42 -34.91 10.00
C GLU A 651 2.54 -34.13 10.70
N VAL A 652 2.21 -33.10 11.48
CA VAL A 652 3.18 -32.23 12.16
C VAL A 652 3.14 -32.49 13.66
N ASP A 653 4.31 -32.64 14.28
CA ASP A 653 4.41 -32.71 15.73
C ASP A 653 4.08 -31.35 16.35
N MET A 654 2.88 -31.25 16.92
CA MET A 654 2.37 -30.04 17.54
C MET A 654 3.06 -29.69 18.86
N ARG A 655 3.86 -30.60 19.46
CA ARG A 655 4.60 -30.37 20.72
C ARG A 655 3.74 -29.89 21.91
N GLY A 656 2.44 -30.22 21.91
CA GLY A 656 1.48 -29.74 22.92
C GLY A 656 1.14 -28.23 22.82
N VAL A 657 1.56 -27.55 21.75
CA VAL A 657 1.22 -26.14 21.48
C VAL A 657 -0.27 -26.02 21.22
N LYS A 658 -0.93 -25.12 21.96
CA LYS A 658 -2.37 -24.87 21.81
C LYS A 658 -2.64 -24.11 20.52
N VAL A 659 -3.76 -24.40 19.87
CA VAL A 659 -4.16 -23.72 18.63
C VAL A 659 -5.53 -23.08 18.82
N VAL A 660 -5.60 -21.79 18.51
CA VAL A 660 -6.86 -21.03 18.42
C VAL A 660 -7.12 -20.74 16.95
N VAL A 661 -8.34 -20.99 16.50
CA VAL A 661 -8.72 -20.89 15.09
C VAL A 661 -9.91 -19.95 14.93
N ARG A 662 -9.79 -18.99 14.01
CA ARG A 662 -10.89 -18.17 13.51
C ARG A 662 -10.97 -18.31 11.99
N LEU A 663 -12.09 -18.85 11.51
CA LEU A 663 -12.39 -18.97 10.08
C LEU A 663 -13.64 -18.14 9.77
N ARG A 664 -13.53 -17.16 8.86
CA ARG A 664 -14.65 -16.32 8.40
C ARG A 664 -14.65 -16.16 6.89
N GLY A 665 -15.81 -15.92 6.26
CA GLY A 665 -15.96 -15.69 4.83
C GLY A 665 -16.66 -16.82 4.06
N THR A 666 -16.22 -17.08 2.83
CA THR A 666 -16.74 -18.08 1.90
C THR A 666 -16.73 -19.47 2.53
N ASN A 667 -17.91 -20.08 2.61
CA ASN A 667 -18.15 -21.38 3.22
C ASN A 667 -17.68 -21.47 4.69
N GLU A 668 -17.74 -20.36 5.45
CA GLU A 668 -17.33 -20.32 6.86
C GLU A 668 -18.02 -21.40 7.70
N GLU A 669 -19.34 -21.59 7.55
CA GLU A 669 -20.10 -22.62 8.27
C GLU A 669 -19.55 -24.04 8.05
N VAL A 670 -19.08 -24.36 6.84
CA VAL A 670 -18.50 -25.67 6.50
C VAL A 670 -17.14 -25.83 7.19
N GLY A 671 -16.28 -24.81 7.09
CA GLY A 671 -14.97 -24.83 7.75
C GLY A 671 -15.10 -24.94 9.27
N GLN A 672 -15.99 -24.16 9.87
CA GLN A 672 -16.25 -24.18 11.30
C GLN A 672 -16.77 -25.54 11.77
N ARG A 673 -17.73 -26.13 11.05
CA ARG A 673 -18.26 -27.47 11.36
C ARG A 673 -17.17 -28.53 11.32
N LYS A 674 -16.36 -28.56 10.26
CA LYS A 674 -15.23 -29.51 10.13
C LYS A 674 -14.28 -29.43 11.31
N ILE A 675 -13.94 -28.21 11.72
CA ILE A 675 -13.08 -27.98 12.88
C ILE A 675 -13.73 -28.49 14.17
N ALA A 676 -15.00 -28.15 14.42
CA ALA A 676 -15.73 -28.58 15.61
C ALA A 676 -15.89 -30.11 15.70
N GLU A 677 -16.08 -30.79 14.57
CA GLU A 677 -16.26 -32.25 14.50
C GLU A 677 -14.93 -33.02 14.48
N SER A 678 -13.78 -32.33 14.36
CA SER A 678 -12.47 -32.97 14.18
C SER A 678 -11.96 -33.73 15.41
N GLY A 679 -12.47 -33.40 16.61
CA GLY A 679 -11.96 -33.93 17.88
C GLY A 679 -10.53 -33.51 18.22
N LEU A 680 -9.95 -32.56 17.47
CA LEU A 680 -8.61 -32.05 17.68
C LEU A 680 -8.56 -31.10 18.87
N GLU A 681 -7.40 -31.02 19.51
CA GLU A 681 -7.15 -30.12 20.65
C GLU A 681 -6.92 -28.68 20.19
N LEU A 682 -7.97 -28.06 19.64
CA LEU A 682 -7.97 -26.66 19.19
C LEU A 682 -9.29 -25.96 19.57
N GLU A 683 -9.24 -24.64 19.73
CA GLU A 683 -10.40 -23.82 20.09
C GLU A 683 -10.83 -22.93 18.92
N ALA A 684 -12.11 -23.02 18.52
CA ALA A 684 -12.64 -22.28 17.39
C ALA A 684 -13.53 -21.10 17.83
N PHE A 685 -13.38 -19.95 17.17
CA PHE A 685 -14.10 -18.72 17.47
C PHE A 685 -14.67 -18.05 16.21
N ASP A 686 -15.83 -17.42 16.36
CA ASP A 686 -16.42 -16.58 15.31
C ASP A 686 -15.84 -15.17 15.33
N GLY A 687 -15.92 -14.51 16.48
CA GLY A 687 -15.47 -13.14 16.68
C GLY A 687 -13.96 -13.05 16.88
N PHE A 688 -13.36 -11.98 16.36
CA PHE A 688 -11.92 -11.76 16.51
C PHE A 688 -11.53 -11.42 17.96
N GLU A 689 -12.36 -10.64 18.66
CA GLU A 689 -12.05 -10.15 20.01
C GLU A 689 -11.93 -11.33 20.98
N GLU A 690 -12.90 -12.25 20.98
CA GLU A 690 -12.90 -13.45 21.83
C GLU A 690 -11.70 -14.36 21.52
N ALA A 691 -11.38 -14.52 20.23
CA ALA A 691 -10.22 -15.30 19.80
C ALA A 691 -8.90 -14.67 20.29
N ALA A 692 -8.76 -13.34 20.17
CA ALA A 692 -7.58 -12.60 20.59
C ALA A 692 -7.38 -12.64 22.10
N GLU A 693 -8.46 -12.46 22.89
CA GLU A 693 -8.42 -12.62 24.36
C GLU A 693 -7.91 -14.01 24.73
N ARG A 694 -8.46 -15.04 24.08
CA ARG A 694 -8.08 -16.43 24.37
C ARG A 694 -6.63 -16.73 24.02
N VAL A 695 -6.15 -16.26 22.86
CA VAL A 695 -4.76 -16.44 22.44
C VAL A 695 -3.80 -15.83 23.46
N VAL A 696 -4.06 -14.60 23.91
CA VAL A 696 -3.20 -13.91 24.86
C VAL A 696 -3.27 -14.56 26.25
N GLU A 697 -4.44 -15.01 26.67
CA GLU A 697 -4.60 -15.77 27.90
C GLU A 697 -3.76 -17.06 27.89
N LEU A 698 -3.83 -17.83 26.80
CA LEU A 698 -3.05 -19.05 26.62
C LEU A 698 -1.55 -18.78 26.54
N ALA A 699 -1.13 -17.66 25.96
CA ALA A 699 0.28 -17.25 25.90
C ALA A 699 0.84 -16.86 27.27
N GLY A 700 0.03 -16.19 28.11
CA GLY A 700 0.41 -15.72 29.44
C GLY A 700 0.38 -16.79 30.54
N ARG A 701 -0.35 -17.89 30.33
CA ARG A 701 -0.33 -19.05 31.23
C ARG A 701 0.99 -19.81 31.05
N ASN A 702 1.98 -19.56 31.92
CA ASN A 702 2.70 -20.62 32.64
C ASN A 702 3.78 -20.08 33.61
N GLY A 703 3.59 -20.38 34.90
CA GLY A 703 4.52 -20.14 36.01
C GLY A 703 3.99 -20.57 37.39
N GLU A 704 2.66 -20.64 37.61
CA GLU A 704 2.09 -20.96 38.94
C GLU A 704 1.55 -22.40 39.09
N GLY A 705 1.56 -23.21 38.03
CA GLY A 705 0.92 -24.54 38.01
C GLY A 705 1.79 -25.73 38.41
N GLU A 706 3.12 -25.61 38.39
CA GLU A 706 4.04 -26.73 38.69
C GLU A 706 4.72 -26.64 40.06
N VAL A 707 4.42 -25.60 40.86
CA VAL A 707 5.02 -25.41 42.21
C VAL A 707 4.03 -25.67 43.36
N ARG A 708 2.78 -26.09 43.07
CA ARG A 708 1.75 -26.35 44.10
C ARG A 708 1.31 -27.81 44.24
N ALA A 709 2.10 -28.76 43.73
CA ALA A 709 1.83 -30.20 43.90
C ALA A 709 2.84 -30.93 44.79
N GLU A 710 3.79 -30.22 45.41
CA GLU A 710 4.68 -30.78 46.44
C GLU A 710 4.89 -29.78 47.59
N GLN A 711 3.82 -29.47 48.35
CA GLN A 711 3.89 -29.11 49.77
C GLN A 711 2.65 -29.60 50.50
#